data_AF-A0A2H1VN75-F1
#
_entry.id   AF-A0A2H1VN75-F1
#
_cell.length_a   1.000
_cell.length_b   1.000
_cell.length_c   1.000
_cell.angle_alpha   90.00
_cell.angle_beta   90.00
_cell.angle_gamma   90.00
#
_symmetry.space_group_name_H-M   'P 1'
#
loop_
_entity.id
_entity.type
_entity.pdbx_description
1 polymer ?
#
loop_
_entity_poly.entity_id
_entity_poly.type
_entity_poly.pdbx_seq_one_letter_code
_entity_poly.pdbx_strand_id
1 'polypeptide(L)'
;MFNYKYLSREHLEGFDNYKYMAIDTSPLSVYVMHPFWNKVVEFVPKWVAPNVLTFGGFLLVVLNFLLLSYYDYEYYAASTPLYNETVTESPLNGHVEVIPQSLWYFIGIFLFLAYTLDGIDGKQARRTQTSGPLGELFDHGLDSYTVFFIPACLYSIFGRLDYSIPPIRIYYVMWNLLLNFYISHWEKYNTGVLFLPWGYDFSMWASTAFFLWTGVKGTGFYKKYIFAGYTLANVFEVLIYATGVVTNLPVALYNIFKSYKLRTGKMRSTTEALRPLWSFVTMLVVCSVWVHKSSRLPEYDLRVLFLLIGTLFSNVACRLIVSQMSNQRCESVNVLLWPLSAAAALSLLQPQYEPTAFYGVTLLTVLAHIHYGACVFDAEFRRFSLNRTEKLKYEDFKALIEKLHRLHDVAFLISYTDPRDGDLLPINNDDNLARALLTARPLLRVIIQRKGDSLEELNGYGTMRPRNIISSILSGTPAKNKGLAISNPHDFRMVSAIIDVDIVPETCRRVKLLKHGSDRPLGFFIRDGTSVRVTPNGVERSPGIFISRLVPGGLAESTGLLGVNDEVLEVNGIDVSNKTLDQVTDMMVANSSNLIITVRPANQRAGPPPPAETVSRHSQPSSEPDEDRFDQDEQDEIVDLTAVTLEESDPAPFVTSKDDGQVLHL
;
A
#
# COMPACT_ATOMS: atom_id res chain seq x y z
N MET A 1 11.84 -0.46 24.23
CA MET A 1 11.75 -1.71 23.44
C MET A 1 11.14 -1.41 22.07
N PHE A 2 9.92 -0.86 22.00
CA PHE A 2 9.21 -0.58 20.74
C PHE A 2 9.70 0.60 19.88
N ASN A 3 10.78 1.31 20.26
CA ASN A 3 11.31 2.45 19.48
C ASN A 3 12.26 2.03 18.35
N TYR A 4 12.35 0.74 18.04
CA TYR A 4 13.23 0.25 16.98
C TYR A 4 12.61 0.52 15.60
N LYS A 5 13.32 1.26 14.75
CA LYS A 5 12.86 1.60 13.39
C LYS A 5 13.20 0.46 12.42
N TYR A 6 12.22 -0.42 12.15
CA TYR A 6 12.35 -1.47 11.12
C TYR A 6 12.24 -0.91 9.70
N LEU A 7 11.47 0.15 9.52
CA LEU A 7 11.30 0.83 8.24
C LEU A 7 12.38 1.92 8.11
N SER A 8 13.13 1.88 7.02
CA SER A 8 14.06 2.94 6.65
C SER A 8 13.28 4.13 6.10
N ARG A 9 13.96 5.26 5.96
CA ARG A 9 13.39 6.45 5.32
C ARG A 9 12.93 6.17 3.88
N GLU A 10 13.73 5.42 3.13
CA GLU A 10 13.42 5.01 1.76
C GLU A 10 12.17 4.11 1.70
N HIS A 11 11.90 3.30 2.73
CA HIS A 11 10.67 2.53 2.82
C HIS A 11 9.45 3.45 2.95
N LEU A 12 9.53 4.46 3.80
CA LEU A 12 8.45 5.43 4.04
C LEU A 12 8.16 6.28 2.81
N GLU A 13 9.20 6.83 2.17
CA GLU A 13 9.09 7.59 0.91
C GLU A 13 8.49 6.74 -0.22
N GLY A 14 8.79 5.44 -0.23
CA GLY A 14 8.18 4.49 -1.16
C GLY A 14 6.68 4.30 -0.94
N PHE A 15 6.22 4.29 0.33
CA PHE A 15 4.81 4.13 0.65
C PHE A 15 3.96 5.34 0.22
N ASP A 16 4.50 6.55 0.29
CA ASP A 16 3.78 7.76 -0.12
C ASP A 16 3.44 7.75 -1.63
N ASN A 17 4.30 7.11 -2.43
CA ASN A 17 4.12 6.97 -3.87
C ASN A 17 3.35 5.69 -4.28
N TYR A 18 2.98 4.86 -3.30
CA TYR A 18 2.38 3.56 -3.57
C TYR A 18 0.91 3.69 -3.97
N LYS A 19 0.55 3.04 -5.09
CA LYS A 19 -0.83 2.87 -5.52
C LYS A 19 -1.18 1.39 -5.57
N TYR A 20 -2.23 1.02 -4.85
CA TYR A 20 -2.74 -0.34 -4.86
C TYR A 20 -3.19 -0.76 -6.26
N MET A 21 -2.65 -1.86 -6.76
CA MET A 21 -3.06 -2.48 -8.02
C MET A 21 -3.17 -3.99 -7.83
N ALA A 22 -4.41 -4.48 -7.87
CA ALA A 22 -4.72 -5.89 -7.86
C ALA A 22 -5.73 -6.25 -8.96
N ILE A 23 -5.60 -7.46 -9.50
CA ILE A 23 -6.51 -8.01 -10.50
C ILE A 23 -7.12 -9.28 -9.92
N ASP A 24 -8.46 -9.30 -9.91
CA ASP A 24 -9.28 -10.43 -9.52
C ASP A 24 -10.08 -10.91 -10.72
N THR A 25 -9.89 -12.17 -11.11
CA THR A 25 -10.62 -12.82 -12.20
C THR A 25 -11.38 -14.06 -11.73
N SER A 26 -11.45 -14.30 -10.42
CA SER A 26 -12.14 -15.46 -9.85
C SER A 26 -13.65 -15.33 -10.07
N PRO A 27 -14.31 -16.29 -10.76
CA PRO A 27 -15.75 -16.22 -10.96
C PRO A 27 -16.53 -16.22 -9.63
N LEU A 28 -16.06 -16.98 -8.65
CA LEU A 28 -16.67 -17.00 -7.31
C LEU A 28 -16.53 -15.63 -6.64
N SER A 29 -15.35 -15.01 -6.71
CA SER A 29 -15.13 -13.68 -6.14
C SER A 29 -16.02 -12.64 -6.83
N VAL A 30 -15.92 -12.53 -8.15
CA VAL A 30 -16.56 -11.48 -8.96
C VAL A 30 -18.07 -11.54 -8.88
N TYR A 31 -18.66 -12.74 -9.02
CA TYR A 31 -20.12 -12.88 -9.15
C TYR A 31 -20.84 -13.19 -7.85
N VAL A 32 -20.16 -13.68 -6.82
CA VAL A 32 -20.79 -14.05 -5.54
C VAL A 32 -20.25 -13.22 -4.39
N MET A 33 -18.92 -13.25 -4.17
CA MET A 33 -18.34 -12.65 -2.98
C MET A 33 -18.37 -11.13 -3.01
N HIS A 34 -18.01 -10.49 -4.12
CA HIS A 34 -18.05 -9.03 -4.22
C HIS A 34 -19.44 -8.47 -3.99
N PRO A 35 -20.52 -8.98 -4.63
CA PRO A 35 -21.89 -8.60 -4.31
C PRO A 35 -22.26 -8.84 -2.83
N PHE A 36 -21.91 -9.99 -2.27
CA PHE A 36 -22.16 -10.32 -0.87
C PHE A 36 -21.46 -9.32 0.08
N TRP A 37 -20.15 -9.13 -0.07
CA TRP A 37 -19.35 -8.20 0.74
C TRP A 37 -19.80 -6.74 0.58
N ASN A 38 -20.26 -6.33 -0.61
CA ASN A 38 -20.82 -5.00 -0.83
C ASN A 38 -22.09 -4.78 0.00
N LYS A 39 -22.87 -5.82 0.25
CA LYS A 39 -24.04 -5.76 1.15
C LYS A 39 -23.65 -5.88 2.62
N VAL A 40 -22.74 -6.78 2.95
CA VAL A 40 -22.32 -6.97 4.35
C VAL A 40 -21.66 -5.71 4.91
N VAL A 41 -20.81 -5.04 4.13
CA VAL A 41 -20.14 -3.82 4.60
C VAL A 41 -21.15 -2.75 5.00
N GLU A 42 -22.32 -2.66 4.36
CA GLU A 42 -23.36 -1.66 4.69
C GLU A 42 -23.81 -1.74 6.16
N PHE A 43 -23.76 -2.93 6.78
CA PHE A 43 -24.08 -3.13 8.20
C PHE A 43 -22.99 -2.64 9.16
N VAL A 44 -21.75 -2.46 8.69
CA VAL A 44 -20.64 -1.98 9.51
C VAL A 44 -20.77 -0.48 9.70
N PRO A 45 -20.86 0.02 10.96
CA PRO A 45 -20.89 1.45 11.22
C PRO A 45 -19.64 2.17 10.70
N LYS A 46 -19.77 3.39 10.18
CA LYS A 46 -18.64 4.18 9.64
C LYS A 46 -17.57 4.53 10.69
N TRP A 47 -17.87 4.43 11.98
CA TRP A 47 -16.89 4.66 13.06
C TRP A 47 -15.96 3.47 13.31
N VAL A 48 -16.30 2.28 12.80
CA VAL A 48 -15.43 1.10 12.90
C VAL A 48 -14.31 1.22 11.87
N ALA A 49 -13.07 1.23 12.36
CA ALA A 49 -11.88 1.27 11.52
C ALA A 49 -11.72 -0.06 10.75
N PRO A 50 -11.27 -0.03 9.47
CA PRO A 50 -11.05 -1.23 8.68
C PRO A 50 -10.15 -2.27 9.36
N ASN A 51 -9.00 -1.84 9.88
CA ASN A 51 -8.03 -2.71 10.53
C ASN A 51 -8.60 -3.45 11.76
N VAL A 52 -9.66 -2.93 12.40
CA VAL A 52 -10.35 -3.64 13.49
C VAL A 52 -11.12 -4.86 12.96
N LEU A 53 -11.66 -4.78 11.74
CA LEU A 53 -12.33 -5.91 11.08
C LEU A 53 -11.32 -6.99 10.76
N THR A 54 -10.22 -6.63 10.09
CA THR A 54 -9.10 -7.53 9.76
C THR A 54 -8.54 -8.20 11.02
N PHE A 55 -8.23 -7.42 12.06
CA PHE A 55 -7.69 -7.96 13.31
C PHE A 55 -8.69 -8.83 14.05
N GLY A 56 -9.97 -8.45 14.06
CA GLY A 56 -11.05 -9.24 14.64
C GLY A 56 -11.20 -10.60 13.95
N GLY A 57 -11.16 -10.62 12.61
CA GLY A 57 -11.17 -11.85 11.83
C GLY A 57 -9.96 -12.74 12.13
N PHE A 58 -8.77 -12.16 12.15
CA PHE A 58 -7.53 -12.86 12.54
C PHE A 58 -7.63 -13.50 13.94
N LEU A 59 -8.13 -12.77 14.94
CA LEU A 59 -8.28 -13.30 16.30
C LEU A 59 -9.27 -14.47 16.38
N LEU A 60 -10.31 -14.51 15.54
CA LEU A 60 -11.22 -15.66 15.45
C LEU A 60 -10.51 -16.90 14.91
N VAL A 61 -9.62 -16.75 13.92
CA VAL A 61 -8.81 -17.86 13.40
C VAL A 61 -7.81 -18.35 14.46
N VAL A 62 -7.15 -17.44 15.18
CA VAL A 62 -6.27 -17.78 16.32
C VAL A 62 -7.06 -18.54 17.39
N LEU A 63 -8.26 -18.06 17.72
CA LEU A 63 -9.14 -18.70 18.70
C LEU A 63 -9.52 -20.12 18.28
N ASN A 64 -9.83 -20.35 17.00
CA ASN A 64 -10.08 -21.68 16.46
C ASN A 64 -8.90 -22.63 16.71
N PHE A 65 -7.68 -22.15 16.41
CA PHE A 65 -6.47 -22.92 16.64
C PHE A 65 -6.26 -23.23 18.13
N LEU A 66 -6.44 -22.24 19.01
CA LEU A 66 -6.29 -22.42 20.46
C LEU A 66 -7.34 -23.37 21.04
N LEU A 67 -8.60 -23.26 20.63
CA LEU A 67 -9.68 -24.16 21.07
C LEU A 67 -9.38 -25.60 20.67
N LEU A 68 -9.01 -25.84 19.41
CA LEU A 68 -8.65 -27.19 18.96
C LEU A 68 -7.36 -27.70 19.63
N SER A 69 -6.41 -26.81 19.95
CA SER A 69 -5.20 -27.17 20.69
C SER A 69 -5.50 -27.55 22.15
N TYR A 70 -6.52 -26.93 22.75
CA TYR A 70 -6.96 -27.25 24.10
C TYR A 70 -7.63 -28.62 24.18
N TYR A 71 -8.51 -28.96 23.22
CA TYR A 71 -9.21 -30.25 23.21
C TYR A 71 -8.38 -31.40 22.63
N ASP A 72 -7.55 -31.13 21.62
CA ASP A 72 -6.75 -32.15 20.93
C ASP A 72 -5.39 -31.59 20.49
N TYR A 73 -4.50 -31.44 21.48
CA TYR A 73 -3.17 -30.89 21.25
C TYR A 73 -2.36 -31.72 20.24
N GLU A 74 -2.43 -33.04 20.33
CA GLU A 74 -1.55 -33.94 19.59
C GLU A 74 -2.16 -34.51 18.30
N TYR A 75 -3.38 -34.09 17.92
CA TYR A 75 -4.13 -34.57 16.75
C TYR A 75 -4.58 -36.04 16.82
N TYR A 76 -4.83 -36.55 18.03
CA TYR A 76 -5.29 -37.93 18.25
C TYR A 76 -6.81 -38.06 18.39
N ALA A 77 -7.56 -36.99 18.67
CA ALA A 77 -8.99 -37.09 19.00
C ALA A 77 -9.85 -37.67 17.86
N ALA A 78 -9.47 -37.39 16.62
CA ALA A 78 -10.12 -37.97 15.44
C ALA A 78 -9.47 -39.28 14.98
N SER A 79 -8.42 -39.77 15.63
CA SER A 79 -7.79 -41.06 15.30
C SER A 79 -8.50 -42.20 16.02
N THR A 80 -8.62 -43.36 15.39
CA THR A 80 -9.13 -44.57 16.06
C THR A 80 -8.20 -44.91 17.23
N PRO A 81 -8.72 -45.20 18.44
CA PRO A 81 -7.90 -45.55 19.59
C PRO A 81 -7.08 -46.80 19.28
N LEU A 82 -5.77 -46.64 19.15
CA LEU A 82 -4.84 -47.76 19.16
C LEU A 82 -4.51 -48.08 20.62
N TYR A 83 -5.49 -48.58 21.39
CA TYR A 83 -5.22 -49.10 22.73
C TYR A 83 -6.10 -50.31 23.03
N ASN A 84 -5.43 -51.36 23.47
CA ASN A 84 -5.96 -52.68 23.79
C ASN A 84 -7.15 -52.63 24.78
N GLU A 85 -7.95 -53.69 24.71
CA GLU A 85 -9.22 -54.04 25.39
C GLU A 85 -9.31 -53.87 26.94
N THR A 86 -8.42 -53.16 27.61
CA THR A 86 -8.38 -53.12 29.09
C THR A 86 -8.92 -51.84 29.74
N VAL A 87 -9.42 -50.86 28.98
CA VAL A 87 -10.14 -49.71 29.56
C VAL A 87 -11.64 -49.91 29.31
N THR A 88 -12.28 -50.63 30.23
CA THR A 88 -13.73 -50.79 30.35
C THR A 88 -14.39 -49.54 30.94
N GLU A 89 -14.11 -48.37 30.37
CA GLU A 89 -14.96 -47.20 30.56
C GLU A 89 -15.43 -46.78 29.19
N SER A 90 -16.58 -47.32 28.80
CA SER A 90 -17.35 -46.78 27.68
C SER A 90 -17.50 -45.27 27.90
N PRO A 91 -17.18 -44.41 26.91
CA PRO A 91 -17.43 -42.99 27.05
C PRO A 91 -18.92 -42.81 27.32
N LEU A 92 -19.25 -42.03 28.35
CA LEU A 92 -20.59 -41.90 28.95
C LEU A 92 -21.68 -41.39 27.97
N ASN A 93 -21.39 -41.25 26.67
CA ASN A 93 -22.31 -40.86 25.60
C ASN A 93 -22.03 -41.53 24.22
N GLY A 94 -21.27 -42.64 24.15
CA GLY A 94 -21.12 -43.40 22.90
C GLY A 94 -20.34 -42.73 21.76
N HIS A 95 -19.60 -41.65 22.01
CA HIS A 95 -18.68 -41.03 21.04
C HIS A 95 -17.22 -41.22 21.46
N VAL A 96 -16.38 -41.62 20.50
CA VAL A 96 -14.92 -41.88 20.61
C VAL A 96 -14.10 -40.57 20.46
N GLU A 97 -14.76 -39.42 20.28
CA GLU A 97 -14.12 -38.14 19.94
C GLU A 97 -14.01 -37.22 21.17
N VAL A 98 -12.79 -36.76 21.50
CA VAL A 98 -12.52 -35.84 22.63
C VAL A 98 -13.02 -34.42 22.36
N ILE A 99 -13.15 -34.05 21.07
CA ILE A 99 -13.63 -32.75 20.62
C ILE A 99 -15.17 -32.74 20.65
N PRO A 100 -15.83 -31.83 21.40
CA PRO A 100 -17.27 -31.75 21.41
C PRO A 100 -17.83 -31.44 20.02
N GLN A 101 -18.85 -32.19 19.59
CA GLN A 101 -19.42 -32.02 18.25
C GLN A 101 -19.95 -30.60 18.00
N SER A 102 -20.47 -29.93 19.04
CA SER A 102 -20.92 -28.55 18.96
C SER A 102 -19.80 -27.56 18.62
N LEU A 103 -18.55 -27.86 19.02
CA LEU A 103 -17.39 -27.00 18.77
C LEU A 103 -17.16 -26.82 17.27
N TRP A 104 -17.34 -27.87 16.47
CA TRP A 104 -17.16 -27.80 15.01
C TRP A 104 -18.05 -26.76 14.34
N TYR A 105 -19.28 -26.54 14.83
CA TYR A 105 -20.13 -25.45 14.33
C TYR A 105 -19.53 -24.08 14.64
N PHE A 106 -19.04 -23.87 15.86
CA PHE A 106 -18.38 -22.62 16.24
C PHE A 106 -17.11 -22.38 15.41
N ILE A 107 -16.28 -23.40 15.20
CA ILE A 107 -15.08 -23.30 14.36
C ILE A 107 -15.46 -22.86 12.93
N GLY A 108 -16.48 -23.49 12.34
CA GLY A 108 -16.97 -23.14 11.00
C GLY A 108 -17.54 -21.72 10.92
N ILE A 109 -18.35 -21.30 11.90
CA ILE A 109 -18.92 -19.95 11.97
C ILE A 109 -17.81 -18.91 12.15
N PHE A 110 -16.85 -19.15 13.03
CA PHE A 110 -15.72 -18.24 13.26
C PHE A 110 -14.83 -18.12 12.03
N LEU A 111 -14.60 -19.20 11.29
CA LEU A 111 -13.87 -19.14 10.03
C LEU A 111 -14.64 -18.33 8.97
N PHE A 112 -15.94 -18.57 8.82
CA PHE A 112 -16.77 -17.82 7.89
C PHE A 112 -16.80 -16.33 8.23
N LEU A 113 -16.93 -16.00 9.51
CA LEU A 113 -16.91 -14.62 10.00
C LEU A 113 -15.54 -13.99 9.76
N ALA A 114 -14.44 -14.70 10.04
CA ALA A 114 -13.09 -14.22 9.77
C ALA A 114 -12.89 -13.88 8.30
N TYR A 115 -13.22 -14.82 7.40
CA TYR A 115 -13.16 -14.62 5.95
C TYR A 115 -14.06 -13.47 5.47
N THR A 116 -15.22 -13.29 6.10
CA THR A 116 -16.13 -12.18 5.77
C THR A 116 -15.58 -10.85 6.22
N LEU A 117 -15.03 -10.75 7.44
CA LEU A 117 -14.47 -9.53 8.02
C LEU A 117 -13.25 -9.05 7.23
N ASP A 118 -12.41 -9.98 6.82
CA ASP A 118 -11.29 -9.80 5.90
C ASP A 118 -11.77 -9.22 4.56
N GLY A 119 -12.66 -9.92 3.84
CA GLY A 119 -13.13 -9.46 2.52
C GLY A 119 -13.90 -8.14 2.49
N ILE A 120 -14.39 -7.63 3.63
CA ILE A 120 -15.08 -6.33 3.72
C ILE A 120 -14.17 -5.19 4.19
N ASP A 121 -12.95 -5.44 4.66
CA ASP A 121 -12.10 -4.42 5.27
C ASP A 121 -11.69 -3.33 4.27
N GLY A 122 -11.28 -3.68 3.06
CA GLY A 122 -10.91 -2.75 2.00
C GLY A 122 -12.14 -2.02 1.47
N LYS A 123 -13.32 -2.66 1.52
CA LYS A 123 -14.60 -1.99 1.18
C LYS A 123 -14.94 -0.95 2.25
N GLN A 124 -14.70 -1.27 3.52
CA GLN A 124 -14.86 -0.33 4.62
C GLN A 124 -13.84 0.80 4.53
N ALA A 125 -12.59 0.51 4.15
CA ALA A 125 -11.54 1.51 3.94
C ALA A 125 -11.91 2.49 2.82
N ARG A 126 -12.51 2.01 1.72
CA ARG A 126 -13.05 2.87 0.65
C ARG A 126 -14.25 3.70 1.12
N ARG A 127 -15.21 3.09 1.83
CA ARG A 127 -16.40 3.79 2.38
C ARG A 127 -16.03 4.88 3.39
N THR A 128 -14.99 4.66 4.18
CA THR A 128 -14.52 5.61 5.21
C THR A 128 -13.44 6.55 4.71
N GLN A 129 -12.99 6.41 3.46
CA GLN A 129 -11.87 7.18 2.90
C GLN A 129 -10.61 7.06 3.77
N THR A 130 -10.28 5.84 4.21
CA THR A 130 -9.09 5.49 5.02
C THR A 130 -8.20 4.47 4.32
N SER A 131 -8.38 4.27 3.00
CA SER A 131 -7.50 3.40 2.20
C SER A 131 -6.07 3.95 2.18
N GLY A 132 -5.09 3.07 2.40
CA GLY A 132 -3.67 3.42 2.38
C GLY A 132 -2.76 2.19 2.42
N PRO A 133 -1.46 2.37 2.13
CA PRO A 133 -0.47 1.29 2.09
C PRO A 133 -0.34 0.56 3.43
N LEU A 134 -0.45 1.27 4.55
CA LEU A 134 -0.34 0.64 5.87
C LEU A 134 -1.50 -0.31 6.17
N GLY A 135 -2.72 0.03 5.72
CA GLY A 135 -3.89 -0.84 5.88
C GLY A 135 -3.74 -2.14 5.08
N GLU A 136 -3.27 -2.04 3.83
CA GLU A 136 -2.97 -3.22 3.01
C GLU A 136 -1.81 -4.04 3.61
N LEU A 137 -0.74 -3.42 4.10
CA LEU A 137 0.34 -4.14 4.78
C LEU A 137 -0.18 -4.90 6.02
N PHE A 138 -1.12 -4.30 6.75
CA PHE A 138 -1.75 -4.92 7.92
C PHE A 138 -2.59 -6.14 7.54
N ASP A 139 -3.44 -5.99 6.53
CA ASP A 139 -4.27 -7.03 5.94
C ASP A 139 -3.45 -8.24 5.47
N HIS A 140 -2.62 -8.04 4.45
CA HIS A 140 -1.76 -9.10 3.89
C HIS A 140 -0.77 -9.68 4.93
N GLY A 141 -0.37 -8.87 5.91
CA GLY A 141 0.48 -9.30 7.02
C GLY A 141 -0.22 -10.35 7.90
N LEU A 142 -1.46 -10.09 8.32
CA LEU A 142 -2.26 -11.03 9.11
C LEU A 142 -2.67 -12.26 8.30
N ASP A 143 -3.00 -12.07 7.02
CA ASP A 143 -3.28 -13.14 6.07
C ASP A 143 -2.14 -14.17 6.01
N SER A 144 -0.89 -13.69 5.92
CA SER A 144 0.27 -14.58 5.86
C SER A 144 0.40 -15.49 7.09
N TYR A 145 -0.15 -15.07 8.23
CA TYR A 145 -0.22 -15.86 9.47
C TYR A 145 -1.40 -16.83 9.44
N THR A 146 -2.55 -16.40 8.93
CA THR A 146 -3.76 -17.22 8.75
C THR A 146 -3.51 -18.45 7.85
N VAL A 147 -2.59 -18.35 6.89
CA VAL A 147 -2.23 -19.45 5.95
C VAL A 147 -1.87 -20.76 6.68
N PHE A 148 -1.29 -20.73 7.88
CA PHE A 148 -0.97 -21.98 8.61
C PHE A 148 -2.03 -22.37 9.66
N PHE A 149 -2.74 -21.41 10.25
CA PHE A 149 -3.74 -21.72 11.27
C PHE A 149 -4.92 -22.52 10.70
N ILE A 150 -5.45 -22.13 9.55
CA ILE A 150 -6.62 -22.79 8.95
C ILE A 150 -6.33 -24.26 8.61
N PRO A 151 -5.24 -24.60 7.90
CA PRO A 151 -4.91 -25.99 7.60
C PRO A 151 -4.56 -26.80 8.85
N ALA A 152 -3.92 -26.18 9.85
CA ALA A 152 -3.66 -26.83 11.13
C ALA A 152 -4.95 -27.19 11.88
N CYS A 153 -6.01 -26.38 11.76
CA CYS A 153 -7.35 -26.69 12.26
C CYS A 153 -8.05 -27.77 11.43
N LEU A 154 -7.94 -27.74 10.10
CA LEU A 154 -8.52 -28.76 9.23
C LEU A 154 -7.91 -30.14 9.48
N TYR A 155 -6.62 -30.21 9.82
CA TYR A 155 -5.96 -31.47 10.15
C TYR A 155 -6.59 -32.17 11.37
N SER A 156 -7.13 -31.41 12.33
CA SER A 156 -7.89 -31.97 13.47
C SER A 156 -9.13 -32.76 13.04
N ILE A 157 -9.72 -32.49 11.87
CA ILE A 157 -10.87 -33.25 11.37
C ILE A 157 -10.47 -34.69 11.04
N PHE A 158 -9.26 -34.87 10.48
CA PHE A 158 -8.79 -36.18 10.04
C PHE A 158 -7.99 -36.92 11.12
N GLY A 159 -7.38 -36.19 12.07
CA GLY A 159 -6.45 -36.74 13.05
C GLY A 159 -5.10 -37.08 12.42
N ARG A 160 -4.20 -37.79 13.14
CA ARG A 160 -2.85 -38.09 12.64
C ARG A 160 -2.56 -39.55 12.29
N LEU A 161 -3.48 -40.47 12.59
CA LEU A 161 -3.29 -41.91 12.35
C LEU A 161 -4.12 -42.39 11.15
N ASP A 162 -5.02 -43.33 11.40
CA ASP A 162 -5.85 -44.04 10.44
C ASP A 162 -6.73 -43.09 9.62
N TYR A 163 -6.88 -43.43 8.34
CA TYR A 163 -7.64 -42.67 7.35
C TYR A 163 -7.21 -41.19 7.18
N SER A 164 -6.04 -40.81 7.68
CA SER A 164 -5.51 -39.45 7.60
C SER A 164 -4.25 -39.34 6.73
N ILE A 165 -3.71 -38.12 6.63
CA ILE A 165 -2.40 -37.80 6.08
C ILE A 165 -1.37 -37.97 7.21
N PRO A 166 -0.30 -38.77 7.04
CA PRO A 166 0.77 -38.90 8.03
C PRO A 166 1.43 -37.55 8.40
N PRO A 167 1.91 -37.37 9.65
CA PRO A 167 2.58 -36.15 10.13
C PRO A 167 3.62 -35.55 9.17
N ILE A 168 4.51 -36.39 8.61
CA ILE A 168 5.54 -35.94 7.68
C ILE A 168 4.97 -35.43 6.35
N ARG A 169 3.83 -35.97 5.91
CA ARG A 169 3.17 -35.54 4.67
C ARG A 169 2.39 -34.26 4.88
N ILE A 170 1.68 -34.11 5.99
CA ILE A 170 0.99 -32.84 6.31
C ILE A 170 1.98 -31.70 6.52
N TYR A 171 3.19 -31.98 7.03
CA TYR A 171 4.29 -31.01 7.07
C TYR A 171 4.60 -30.42 5.68
N TYR A 172 4.68 -31.26 4.64
CA TYR A 172 4.91 -30.79 3.27
C TYR A 172 3.68 -30.16 2.60
N VAL A 173 2.48 -30.61 2.97
CA VAL A 173 1.23 -29.93 2.57
C VAL A 173 1.23 -28.50 3.12
N MET A 174 1.65 -28.29 4.37
CA MET A 174 1.77 -26.96 4.95
C MET A 174 2.75 -26.09 4.17
N TRP A 175 3.93 -26.61 3.82
CA TRP A 175 4.89 -25.90 2.96
C TRP A 175 4.32 -25.52 1.59
N ASN A 176 3.50 -26.39 0.98
CA ASN A 176 2.85 -26.09 -0.28
C ASN A 176 1.85 -24.93 -0.16
N LEU A 177 1.08 -24.87 0.93
CA LEU A 177 0.14 -23.79 1.21
C LEU A 177 0.87 -22.45 1.43
N LEU A 178 1.96 -22.47 2.21
CA LEU A 178 2.82 -21.30 2.42
C LEU A 178 3.45 -20.84 1.10
N LEU A 179 3.93 -21.76 0.26
CA LEU A 179 4.47 -21.46 -1.06
C LEU A 179 3.42 -20.80 -1.96
N ASN A 180 2.18 -21.28 -1.94
CA ASN A 180 1.09 -20.75 -2.76
C ASN A 180 0.84 -19.26 -2.46
N PHE A 181 0.74 -18.89 -1.18
CA PHE A 181 0.64 -17.49 -0.76
C PHE A 181 1.89 -16.67 -1.17
N TYR A 182 3.08 -17.25 -1.00
CA TYR A 182 4.34 -16.58 -1.30
C TYR A 182 4.50 -16.28 -2.80
N ILE A 183 4.04 -17.18 -3.67
CA ILE A 183 4.14 -17.03 -5.12
C ILE A 183 3.34 -15.83 -5.61
N SER A 184 2.13 -15.58 -5.13
CA SER A 184 1.31 -14.42 -5.54
C SER A 184 1.99 -13.09 -5.16
N HIS A 185 2.69 -13.07 -4.03
CA HIS A 185 3.51 -11.93 -3.65
C HIS A 185 4.77 -11.85 -4.51
N TRP A 186 5.49 -12.96 -4.72
CA TRP A 186 6.65 -12.97 -5.60
C TRP A 186 6.33 -12.51 -7.03
N GLU A 187 5.15 -12.86 -7.54
CA GLU A 187 4.60 -12.34 -8.79
C GLU A 187 4.43 -10.82 -8.73
N LYS A 188 3.72 -10.29 -7.72
CA LYS A 188 3.56 -8.84 -7.50
C LYS A 188 4.90 -8.12 -7.40
N TYR A 189 5.89 -8.72 -6.75
CA TYR A 189 7.24 -8.16 -6.68
C TYR A 189 7.75 -7.87 -8.08
N ASN A 190 7.65 -8.83 -9.00
CA ASN A 190 8.17 -8.73 -10.36
C ASN A 190 7.31 -7.91 -11.33
N THR A 191 5.99 -8.03 -11.23
CA THR A 191 5.03 -7.42 -12.17
C THR A 191 4.56 -6.03 -11.73
N GLY A 192 4.58 -5.74 -10.42
CA GLY A 192 3.95 -4.56 -9.83
C GLY A 192 2.43 -4.70 -9.61
N VAL A 193 1.83 -5.84 -9.96
CA VAL A 193 0.39 -6.10 -9.88
C VAL A 193 0.14 -7.37 -9.07
N LEU A 194 -0.76 -7.30 -8.08
CA LEU A 194 -1.17 -8.47 -7.32
C LEU A 194 -2.26 -9.24 -8.08
N PHE A 195 -2.00 -10.48 -8.47
CA PHE A 195 -3.01 -11.36 -9.04
C PHE A 195 -3.59 -12.24 -7.93
N LEU A 196 -4.90 -12.14 -7.73
CA LEU A 196 -5.60 -12.89 -6.68
C LEU A 196 -5.83 -14.34 -7.14
N PRO A 197 -5.35 -15.35 -6.39
CA PRO A 197 -5.48 -16.74 -6.78
C PRO A 197 -6.92 -17.23 -6.60
N TRP A 198 -7.49 -17.85 -7.64
CA TRP A 198 -8.86 -18.37 -7.61
C TRP A 198 -9.12 -19.40 -6.50
N GLY A 199 -8.07 -20.12 -6.11
CA GLY A 199 -8.17 -21.16 -5.08
C GLY A 199 -8.51 -20.62 -3.70
N TYR A 200 -8.24 -19.34 -3.41
CA TYR A 200 -8.43 -18.78 -2.07
C TYR A 200 -9.89 -18.81 -1.62
N ASP A 201 -10.79 -18.13 -2.33
CA ASP A 201 -12.22 -18.08 -1.95
C ASP A 201 -12.86 -19.46 -1.91
N PHE A 202 -12.53 -20.31 -2.88
CA PHE A 202 -13.02 -21.68 -2.92
C PHE A 202 -12.56 -22.46 -1.69
N SER A 203 -11.30 -22.31 -1.28
CA SER A 203 -10.77 -22.97 -0.10
C SER A 203 -11.43 -22.48 1.20
N MET A 204 -11.78 -21.20 1.31
CA MET A 204 -12.45 -20.65 2.50
C MET A 204 -13.87 -21.20 2.65
N TRP A 205 -14.64 -21.24 1.56
CA TRP A 205 -15.97 -21.85 1.55
C TRP A 205 -15.94 -23.35 1.79
N ALA A 206 -15.03 -24.06 1.12
CA ALA A 206 -14.84 -25.50 1.32
C ALA A 206 -14.52 -25.77 2.80
N SER A 207 -13.53 -25.09 3.37
CA SER A 207 -13.11 -25.27 4.76
C SER A 207 -14.25 -25.00 5.75
N THR A 208 -15.00 -23.91 5.53
CA THR A 208 -16.19 -23.58 6.33
C THR A 208 -17.22 -24.71 6.26
N ALA A 209 -17.54 -25.19 5.05
CA ALA A 209 -18.47 -26.29 4.86
C ALA A 209 -17.97 -27.59 5.52
N PHE A 210 -16.67 -27.87 5.48
CA PHE A 210 -16.06 -29.02 6.15
C PHE A 210 -16.25 -28.96 7.66
N PHE A 211 -15.98 -27.82 8.30
CA PHE A 211 -16.21 -27.69 9.75
C PHE A 211 -17.70 -27.85 10.11
N LEU A 212 -18.60 -27.20 9.38
CA LEU A 212 -20.04 -27.32 9.63
C LEU A 212 -20.54 -28.76 9.41
N TRP A 213 -20.09 -29.43 8.35
CA TRP A 213 -20.45 -30.82 8.07
C TRP A 213 -19.90 -31.79 9.13
N THR A 214 -18.69 -31.53 9.63
CA THR A 214 -18.12 -32.26 10.77
C THR A 214 -18.97 -32.08 12.02
N GLY A 215 -19.53 -30.88 12.25
CA GLY A 215 -20.53 -30.66 13.29
C GLY A 215 -21.79 -31.51 13.12
N VAL A 216 -22.20 -31.84 11.89
CA VAL A 216 -23.41 -32.65 11.63
C VAL A 216 -23.12 -34.15 11.78
N LYS A 217 -22.02 -34.64 11.21
CA LYS A 217 -21.73 -36.07 11.09
C LYS A 217 -20.65 -36.61 12.02
N GLY A 218 -19.91 -35.73 12.69
CA GLY A 218 -18.70 -36.07 13.45
C GLY A 218 -17.52 -36.41 12.55
N THR A 219 -16.33 -36.54 13.15
CA THR A 219 -15.09 -36.87 12.42
C THR A 219 -15.09 -38.29 11.85
N GLY A 220 -15.85 -39.21 12.47
CA GLY A 220 -16.00 -40.59 12.02
C GLY A 220 -16.51 -40.74 10.58
N PHE A 221 -17.24 -39.75 10.06
CA PHE A 221 -17.72 -39.75 8.67
C PHE A 221 -16.60 -39.83 7.63
N TYR A 222 -15.42 -39.29 7.97
CA TYR A 222 -14.28 -39.23 7.07
C TYR A 222 -13.42 -40.50 7.10
N LYS A 223 -13.72 -41.44 8.01
CA LYS A 223 -12.98 -42.71 8.21
C LYS A 223 -13.43 -43.79 7.23
N LYS A 224 -13.21 -43.53 5.94
CA LYS A 224 -13.55 -44.46 4.86
C LYS A 224 -12.59 -44.34 3.68
N TYR A 225 -12.41 -45.45 2.99
CA TYR A 225 -11.78 -45.47 1.67
C TYR A 225 -12.81 -45.08 0.62
N ILE A 226 -12.41 -44.19 -0.28
CA ILE A 226 -13.27 -43.73 -1.39
C ILE A 226 -13.12 -44.68 -2.58
N PHE A 227 -11.88 -44.95 -2.99
CA PHE A 227 -11.58 -45.81 -4.12
C PHE A 227 -10.15 -46.36 -4.01
N ALA A 228 -9.95 -47.63 -4.38
CA ALA A 228 -8.64 -48.28 -4.49
C ALA A 228 -7.68 -48.05 -3.29
N GLY A 229 -8.21 -48.03 -2.06
CA GLY A 229 -7.42 -47.80 -0.84
C GLY A 229 -7.05 -46.34 -0.55
N TYR A 230 -7.54 -45.37 -1.34
CA TYR A 230 -7.35 -43.95 -1.06
C TYR A 230 -8.45 -43.40 -0.16
N THR A 231 -8.03 -42.64 0.86
CA THR A 231 -8.93 -42.00 1.83
C THR A 231 -9.34 -40.61 1.33
N LEU A 232 -10.36 -40.02 1.94
CA LEU A 232 -10.70 -38.62 1.64
C LEU A 232 -9.54 -37.66 1.93
N ALA A 233 -8.77 -37.92 2.99
CA ALA A 233 -7.60 -37.12 3.33
C ALA A 233 -6.53 -37.15 2.21
N ASN A 234 -6.33 -38.30 1.54
CA ASN A 234 -5.42 -38.38 0.40
C ASN A 234 -5.93 -37.58 -0.82
N VAL A 235 -7.24 -37.57 -1.06
CA VAL A 235 -7.82 -36.74 -2.12
C VAL A 235 -7.59 -35.26 -1.81
N PHE A 236 -7.78 -34.82 -0.55
CA PHE A 236 -7.48 -33.46 -0.12
C PHE A 236 -6.02 -33.07 -0.34
N GLU A 237 -5.10 -33.95 0.05
CA GLU A 237 -3.68 -33.74 -0.15
C GLU A 237 -3.33 -33.50 -1.62
N VAL A 238 -3.81 -34.36 -2.52
CA VAL A 238 -3.56 -34.23 -3.96
C VAL A 238 -4.16 -32.94 -4.52
N LEU A 239 -5.38 -32.58 -4.09
CA LEU A 239 -6.03 -31.34 -4.52
C LEU A 239 -5.24 -30.11 -4.07
N ILE A 240 -4.73 -30.09 -2.83
CA ILE A 240 -3.91 -28.99 -2.32
C ILE A 240 -2.60 -28.87 -3.13
N TYR A 241 -1.90 -29.97 -3.39
CA TYR A 241 -0.71 -29.91 -4.24
C TYR A 241 -1.01 -29.44 -5.67
N ALA A 242 -2.15 -29.84 -6.22
CA ALA A 242 -2.58 -29.41 -7.56
C ALA A 242 -2.81 -27.89 -7.62
N THR A 243 -3.45 -27.28 -6.62
CA THR A 243 -3.68 -25.82 -6.63
C THR A 243 -2.37 -25.02 -6.57
N GLY A 244 -1.39 -25.47 -5.78
CA GLY A 244 -0.09 -24.81 -5.69
C GLY A 244 0.78 -24.99 -6.94
N VAL A 245 1.13 -26.24 -7.26
CA VAL A 245 2.17 -26.58 -8.25
C VAL A 245 1.63 -26.56 -9.67
N VAL A 246 0.38 -26.97 -9.87
CA VAL A 246 -0.19 -27.13 -11.22
C VAL A 246 -0.91 -25.87 -11.67
N THR A 247 -1.53 -25.11 -10.76
CA THR A 247 -2.25 -23.87 -11.13
C THR A 247 -1.50 -22.59 -10.78
N ASN A 248 -1.18 -22.33 -9.51
CA ASN A 248 -0.69 -21.01 -9.13
C ASN A 248 0.72 -20.70 -9.68
N LEU A 249 1.68 -21.64 -9.51
CA LEU A 249 3.05 -21.43 -9.98
C LEU A 249 3.15 -21.21 -11.50
N PRO A 250 2.52 -22.02 -12.38
CA PRO A 250 2.61 -21.78 -13.82
C PRO A 250 1.94 -20.48 -14.26
N VAL A 251 0.82 -20.10 -13.64
CA VAL A 251 0.14 -18.82 -13.92
C VAL A 251 1.01 -17.64 -13.52
N ALA A 252 1.61 -17.66 -12.33
CA ALA A 252 2.53 -16.63 -11.89
C ALA A 252 3.76 -16.51 -12.82
N LEU A 253 4.37 -17.63 -13.21
CA LEU A 253 5.47 -17.64 -14.17
C LEU A 253 5.06 -17.06 -15.53
N TYR A 254 3.88 -17.44 -16.02
CA TYR A 254 3.34 -16.91 -17.28
C TYR A 254 3.08 -15.41 -17.21
N ASN A 255 2.52 -14.91 -16.12
CA ASN A 255 2.25 -13.49 -15.92
C ASN A 255 3.53 -12.66 -15.78
N ILE A 256 4.54 -13.17 -15.05
CA ILE A 256 5.87 -12.55 -15.00
C ILE A 256 6.45 -12.50 -16.42
N PHE A 257 6.48 -13.62 -17.14
CA PHE A 257 6.98 -13.67 -18.51
C PHE A 257 6.24 -12.70 -19.45
N LYS A 258 4.91 -12.68 -19.40
CA LYS A 258 4.06 -11.79 -20.19
C LYS A 258 4.36 -10.33 -19.87
N SER A 259 4.51 -9.98 -18.59
CA SER A 259 4.83 -8.61 -18.18
C SER A 259 6.19 -8.15 -18.71
N TYR A 260 7.19 -9.04 -18.75
CA TYR A 260 8.53 -8.77 -19.29
C TYR A 260 8.52 -8.63 -20.80
N LYS A 261 7.78 -9.52 -21.50
CA LYS A 261 7.60 -9.45 -22.95
C LYS A 261 6.92 -8.15 -23.38
N LEU A 262 5.91 -7.69 -22.63
CA LEU A 262 5.15 -6.48 -22.92
C LEU A 262 5.77 -5.21 -22.32
N ARG A 263 6.91 -5.32 -21.61
CA ARG A 263 7.57 -4.20 -20.90
C ARG A 263 6.68 -3.44 -19.93
N THR A 264 5.73 -4.13 -19.30
CA THR A 264 4.80 -3.53 -18.32
C THR A 264 5.18 -3.80 -16.86
N GLY A 265 6.02 -4.82 -16.61
CA GLY A 265 6.53 -5.14 -15.27
C GLY A 265 7.75 -4.29 -14.84
N LYS A 266 8.38 -4.64 -13.72
CA LYS A 266 9.52 -3.88 -13.17
C LYS A 266 10.88 -4.17 -13.84
N MET A 267 10.91 -4.98 -14.90
CA MET A 267 12.09 -5.32 -15.73
C MET A 267 13.37 -5.63 -14.93
N ARG A 268 13.27 -6.42 -13.86
CA ARG A 268 14.44 -6.77 -13.02
C ARG A 268 15.33 -7.80 -13.71
N SER A 269 16.61 -7.82 -13.35
CA SER A 269 17.47 -8.94 -13.73
C SER A 269 16.97 -10.25 -13.13
N THR A 270 17.32 -11.39 -13.72
CA THR A 270 16.90 -12.72 -13.23
C THR A 270 17.30 -12.97 -11.78
N THR A 271 18.47 -12.48 -11.37
CA THR A 271 18.96 -12.61 -9.99
C THR A 271 18.13 -11.78 -9.01
N GLU A 272 17.73 -10.57 -9.39
CA GLU A 272 16.88 -9.71 -8.56
C GLU A 272 15.44 -10.22 -8.55
N ALA A 273 14.95 -10.75 -9.67
CA ALA A 273 13.63 -11.35 -9.76
C ALA A 273 13.47 -12.56 -8.82
N LEU A 274 14.52 -13.40 -8.70
CA LEU A 274 14.52 -14.58 -7.82
C LEU A 274 14.90 -14.27 -6.36
N ARG A 275 15.39 -13.05 -6.09
CA ARG A 275 15.93 -12.66 -4.78
C ARG A 275 14.99 -12.94 -3.59
N PRO A 276 13.66 -12.68 -3.67
CA PRO A 276 12.75 -12.99 -2.56
C PRO A 276 12.73 -14.47 -2.18
N LEU A 277 12.95 -15.37 -3.14
CA LEU A 277 12.83 -16.81 -2.91
C LEU A 277 13.93 -17.36 -1.99
N TRP A 278 15.07 -16.67 -1.84
CA TRP A 278 16.19 -17.16 -1.03
C TRP A 278 15.82 -17.37 0.43
N SER A 279 15.08 -16.45 1.05
CA SER A 279 14.65 -16.60 2.44
C SER A 279 13.69 -17.77 2.61
N PHE A 280 12.71 -17.90 1.71
CA PHE A 280 11.75 -18.99 1.74
C PHE A 280 12.42 -20.35 1.55
N VAL A 281 13.29 -20.49 0.54
CA VAL A 281 14.01 -21.73 0.23
C VAL A 281 14.96 -22.11 1.37
N THR A 282 15.69 -21.13 1.94
CA THR A 282 16.59 -21.39 3.08
C THR A 282 15.80 -21.90 4.28
N MET A 283 14.66 -21.27 4.59
CA MET A 283 13.77 -21.71 5.66
C MET A 283 13.26 -23.14 5.43
N LEU A 284 12.80 -23.46 4.22
CA LEU A 284 12.35 -24.79 3.83
C LEU A 284 13.46 -25.84 4.01
N VAL A 285 14.66 -25.55 3.49
CA VAL A 285 15.80 -26.47 3.57
C VAL A 285 16.22 -26.70 5.01
N VAL A 286 16.41 -25.65 5.82
CA VAL A 286 16.84 -25.78 7.22
C VAL A 286 15.81 -26.55 8.04
N CYS A 287 14.53 -26.20 7.94
CA CYS A 287 13.46 -26.90 8.66
C CYS A 287 13.34 -28.36 8.20
N SER A 288 13.40 -28.64 6.89
CA SER A 288 13.31 -30.01 6.38
C SER A 288 14.50 -30.86 6.78
N VAL A 289 15.73 -30.32 6.71
CA VAL A 289 16.91 -31.04 7.20
C VAL A 289 16.78 -31.34 8.68
N TRP A 290 16.34 -30.37 9.49
CA TRP A 290 16.17 -30.57 10.92
C TRP A 290 15.10 -31.63 11.23
N VAL A 291 13.91 -31.52 10.63
CA VAL A 291 12.81 -32.48 10.83
C VAL A 291 13.20 -33.90 10.40
N HIS A 292 13.86 -34.07 9.25
CA HIS A 292 14.23 -35.41 8.75
C HIS A 292 15.42 -36.04 9.48
N LYS A 293 16.33 -35.24 10.04
CA LYS A 293 17.51 -35.74 10.77
C LYS A 293 17.28 -35.86 12.26
N SER A 294 16.27 -35.17 12.78
CA SER A 294 15.83 -35.34 14.16
C SER A 294 15.19 -36.71 14.36
N SER A 295 15.58 -37.39 15.41
CA SER A 295 14.91 -38.61 15.86
C SER A 295 13.63 -38.33 16.65
N ARG A 296 13.25 -37.05 16.84
CA ARG A 296 12.17 -36.63 17.75
C ARG A 296 11.12 -35.73 17.09
N LEU A 297 11.52 -34.75 16.29
CA LEU A 297 10.61 -33.73 15.72
C LEU A 297 9.44 -34.26 14.88
N PRO A 298 9.56 -35.33 14.07
CA PRO A 298 8.41 -35.86 13.31
C PRO A 298 7.32 -36.48 14.19
N GLU A 299 7.68 -36.91 15.40
CA GLU A 299 6.77 -37.52 16.37
C GLU A 299 6.26 -36.49 17.39
N TYR A 300 7.05 -35.44 17.64
CA TYR A 300 6.84 -34.41 18.65
C TYR A 300 6.02 -33.21 18.12
N ASP A 301 5.16 -32.68 19.01
CA ASP A 301 4.48 -31.37 18.97
C ASP A 301 4.28 -30.66 17.61
N LEU A 302 3.45 -31.26 16.74
CA LEU A 302 3.12 -30.72 15.42
C LEU A 302 2.53 -29.29 15.46
N ARG A 303 1.77 -28.95 16.51
CA ARG A 303 1.15 -27.63 16.65
C ARG A 303 2.19 -26.53 16.81
N VAL A 304 3.19 -26.77 17.66
CA VAL A 304 4.31 -25.84 17.86
C VAL A 304 5.21 -25.81 16.63
N LEU A 305 5.39 -26.93 15.93
CA LEU A 305 6.12 -26.95 14.66
C LEU A 305 5.43 -26.07 13.61
N PHE A 306 4.11 -26.19 13.46
CA PHE A 306 3.31 -25.34 12.58
C PHE A 306 3.36 -23.87 12.99
N LEU A 307 3.33 -23.57 14.30
CA LEU A 307 3.51 -22.23 14.82
C LEU A 307 4.89 -21.66 14.46
N LEU A 308 5.97 -22.42 14.64
CA LEU A 308 7.33 -22.01 14.29
C LEU A 308 7.45 -21.69 12.80
N ILE A 309 7.08 -22.63 11.91
CA ILE A 309 7.22 -22.43 10.46
C ILE A 309 6.29 -21.33 9.96
N GLY A 310 5.07 -21.24 10.49
CA GLY A 310 4.08 -20.24 10.12
C GLY A 310 4.49 -18.83 10.54
N THR A 311 5.03 -18.68 11.75
CA THR A 311 5.54 -17.39 12.24
C THR A 311 6.76 -16.93 11.45
N LEU A 312 7.72 -17.83 11.20
CA LEU A 312 8.89 -17.53 10.37
C LEU A 312 8.47 -17.11 8.96
N PHE A 313 7.56 -17.88 8.36
CA PHE A 313 6.99 -17.59 7.06
C PHE A 313 6.34 -16.22 7.00
N SER A 314 5.47 -15.90 7.95
CA SER A 314 4.80 -14.61 7.99
C SER A 314 5.80 -13.47 8.12
N ASN A 315 6.85 -13.61 8.94
CA ASN A 315 7.91 -12.60 9.03
C ASN A 315 8.62 -12.39 7.68
N VAL A 316 8.94 -13.47 6.96
CA VAL A 316 9.53 -13.41 5.61
C VAL A 316 8.56 -12.80 4.59
N ALA A 317 7.27 -13.14 4.66
CA ALA A 317 6.24 -12.62 3.77
C ALA A 317 6.00 -11.12 4.00
N CYS A 318 5.88 -10.65 5.24
CA CYS A 318 5.71 -9.24 5.56
C CYS A 318 6.86 -8.38 5.03
N ARG A 319 8.10 -8.87 5.11
CA ARG A 319 9.29 -8.17 4.56
C ARG A 319 9.25 -8.07 3.05
N LEU A 320 8.79 -9.12 2.39
CA LEU A 320 8.55 -9.10 0.94
C LEU A 320 7.43 -8.09 0.59
N ILE A 321 6.30 -8.10 1.31
CA ILE A 321 5.19 -7.16 1.11
C ILE A 321 5.67 -5.70 1.26
N VAL A 322 6.39 -5.39 2.36
CA VAL A 322 6.99 -4.06 2.57
C VAL A 322 7.86 -3.65 1.38
N SER A 323 8.73 -4.53 0.90
CA SER A 323 9.62 -4.25 -0.23
C SER A 323 8.87 -3.97 -1.53
N GLN A 324 7.74 -4.65 -1.75
CA GLN A 324 6.89 -4.45 -2.93
C GLN A 324 6.22 -3.09 -2.90
N MET A 325 5.64 -2.75 -1.76
CA MET A 325 4.84 -1.55 -1.56
C MET A 325 5.71 -0.29 -1.52
N SER A 326 6.87 -0.37 -0.88
CA SER A 326 7.85 0.71 -0.87
C SER A 326 8.73 0.80 -2.12
N ASN A 327 8.56 -0.14 -3.07
CA ASN A 327 9.42 -0.32 -4.23
C ASN A 327 10.93 -0.50 -3.89
N GLN A 328 11.25 -0.93 -2.67
CA GLN A 328 12.62 -1.20 -2.24
C GLN A 328 13.08 -2.61 -2.59
N ARG A 329 14.40 -2.81 -2.53
CA ARG A 329 15.01 -4.11 -2.79
C ARG A 329 14.71 -5.07 -1.64
N CYS A 330 14.16 -6.24 -1.96
CA CYS A 330 13.85 -7.27 -0.96
C CYS A 330 15.13 -7.75 -0.28
N GLU A 331 15.07 -8.02 1.02
CA GLU A 331 16.15 -8.70 1.73
C GLU A 331 16.31 -10.15 1.23
N SER A 332 17.56 -10.59 1.07
CA SER A 332 17.85 -11.93 0.53
C SER A 332 17.70 -13.02 1.59
N VAL A 333 18.14 -12.76 2.82
CA VAL A 333 18.08 -13.70 3.94
C VAL A 333 17.50 -12.97 5.16
N ASN A 334 16.36 -13.45 5.64
CA ASN A 334 15.73 -12.95 6.85
C ASN A 334 16.60 -13.24 8.08
N VAL A 335 16.75 -12.25 8.96
CA VAL A 335 17.57 -12.32 10.18
C VAL A 335 17.17 -13.47 11.10
N LEU A 336 15.88 -13.84 11.16
CA LEU A 336 15.40 -14.95 11.99
C LEU A 336 15.87 -16.33 11.52
N LEU A 337 16.42 -16.43 10.31
CA LEU A 337 16.98 -17.69 9.80
C LEU A 337 18.33 -18.04 10.46
N TRP A 338 19.05 -17.07 11.03
CA TRP A 338 20.28 -17.32 11.78
C TRP A 338 20.02 -18.07 13.10
N PRO A 339 19.17 -17.59 14.03
CA PRO A 339 18.84 -18.35 15.23
C PRO A 339 18.14 -19.68 14.91
N LEU A 340 17.34 -19.75 13.84
CA LEU A 340 16.78 -21.03 13.35
C LEU A 340 17.89 -22.02 12.98
N SER A 341 18.85 -21.61 12.15
CA SER A 341 19.95 -22.46 11.72
C SER A 341 20.84 -22.88 12.88
N ALA A 342 21.08 -21.97 13.83
CA ALA A 342 21.81 -22.27 15.06
C ALA A 342 21.08 -23.28 15.95
N ALA A 343 19.76 -23.13 16.12
CA ALA A 343 18.93 -24.07 16.88
C ALA A 343 18.88 -25.45 16.22
N ALA A 344 18.75 -25.50 14.89
CA ALA A 344 18.80 -26.73 14.11
C ALA A 344 20.16 -27.42 14.26
N ALA A 345 21.26 -26.70 14.07
CA ALA A 345 22.61 -27.23 14.21
C ALA A 345 22.87 -27.75 15.63
N LEU A 346 22.49 -26.98 16.66
CA LEU A 346 22.63 -27.40 18.06
C LEU A 346 21.84 -28.68 18.33
N SER A 347 20.61 -28.77 17.83
CA SER A 347 19.76 -29.94 18.02
C SER A 347 20.31 -31.19 17.34
N LEU A 348 20.89 -31.04 16.15
CA LEU A 348 21.51 -32.16 15.42
C LEU A 348 22.86 -32.59 16.01
N LEU A 349 23.65 -31.64 16.53
CA LEU A 349 24.94 -31.92 17.16
C LEU A 349 24.80 -32.43 18.60
N GLN A 350 23.77 -31.97 19.32
CA GLN A 350 23.51 -32.27 20.73
C GLN A 350 22.01 -32.58 20.94
N PRO A 351 21.54 -33.79 20.56
CA PRO A 351 20.12 -34.16 20.60
C PRO A 351 19.46 -34.05 21.99
N GLN A 352 20.23 -34.03 23.08
CA GLN A 352 19.71 -33.83 24.43
C GLN A 352 19.11 -32.43 24.65
N TYR A 353 19.56 -31.41 23.92
CA TYR A 353 19.07 -30.03 24.04
C TYR A 353 17.99 -29.67 23.02
N GLU A 354 17.64 -30.60 22.13
CA GLU A 354 16.71 -30.35 21.03
C GLU A 354 15.35 -29.76 21.46
N PRO A 355 14.64 -30.29 22.50
CA PRO A 355 13.38 -29.68 22.94
C PRO A 355 13.56 -28.23 23.40
N THR A 356 14.62 -27.96 24.17
CA THR A 356 14.91 -26.60 24.66
C THR A 356 15.24 -25.65 23.50
N ALA A 357 16.03 -26.10 22.52
CA ALA A 357 16.34 -25.32 21.33
C ALA A 357 15.10 -25.05 20.48
N PHE A 358 14.23 -26.06 20.29
CA PHE A 358 12.98 -25.97 19.54
C PHE A 358 11.98 -24.99 20.17
N TYR A 359 11.67 -25.14 21.47
CA TYR A 359 10.76 -24.22 22.15
C TYR A 359 11.37 -22.82 22.29
N GLY A 360 12.67 -22.73 22.54
CA GLY A 360 13.39 -21.46 22.64
C GLY A 360 13.36 -20.66 21.34
N VAL A 361 13.65 -21.30 20.20
CA VAL A 361 13.62 -20.63 18.90
C VAL A 361 12.19 -20.29 18.46
N THR A 362 11.21 -21.12 18.83
CA THR A 362 9.79 -20.81 18.58
C THR A 362 9.34 -19.58 19.35
N LEU A 363 9.60 -19.53 20.65
CA LEU A 363 9.29 -18.37 21.48
C LEU A 363 10.00 -17.11 20.98
N LEU A 364 11.29 -17.20 20.67
CA LEU A 364 12.05 -16.09 20.10
C LEU A 364 11.42 -15.56 18.82
N THR A 365 11.03 -16.46 17.90
CA THR A 365 10.44 -16.09 16.62
C THR A 365 9.07 -15.42 16.81
N VAL A 366 8.21 -15.97 17.66
CA VAL A 366 6.89 -15.38 17.97
C VAL A 366 7.05 -13.99 18.57
N LEU A 367 7.90 -13.83 19.58
CA LEU A 367 8.16 -12.53 20.20
C LEU A 367 8.76 -11.52 19.21
N ALA A 368 9.71 -11.96 18.37
CA ALA A 368 10.33 -11.11 17.37
C ALA A 368 9.33 -10.66 16.29
N HIS A 369 8.40 -11.54 15.89
CA HIS A 369 7.37 -11.19 14.92
C HIS A 369 6.30 -10.25 15.50
N ILE A 370 5.87 -10.47 16.74
CA ILE A 370 4.96 -9.53 17.45
C ILE A 370 5.64 -8.16 17.60
N HIS A 371 6.92 -8.14 17.99
CA HIS A 371 7.68 -6.90 18.10
C HIS A 371 7.82 -6.20 16.74
N TYR A 372 8.11 -6.94 15.66
CA TYR A 372 8.14 -6.41 14.30
C TYR A 372 6.80 -5.75 13.91
N GLY A 373 5.68 -6.46 14.10
CA GLY A 373 4.35 -5.92 13.84
C GLY A 373 4.08 -4.65 14.64
N ALA A 374 4.30 -4.69 15.96
CA ALA A 374 4.06 -3.54 16.84
C ALA A 374 4.88 -2.30 16.43
N CYS A 375 6.15 -2.46 16.03
CA CYS A 375 7.00 -1.36 15.61
C CYS A 375 6.72 -0.85 14.17
N VAL A 376 6.28 -1.74 13.26
CA VAL A 376 5.94 -1.35 11.88
C VAL A 376 4.62 -0.59 11.82
N PHE A 377 3.67 -0.97 12.67
CA PHE A 377 2.35 -0.34 12.78
C PHE A 377 2.26 0.67 13.93
N ASP A 378 3.39 1.25 14.36
CA ASP A 378 3.44 2.32 15.38
C ASP A 378 2.90 3.65 14.83
N ALA A 379 1.64 3.61 14.39
CA ALA A 379 0.86 4.72 13.86
C ALA A 379 -0.53 4.67 14.51
N GLU A 380 -0.88 5.72 15.25
CA GLU A 380 -2.16 5.82 15.93
C GLU A 380 -3.18 6.55 15.02
N PHE A 381 -4.24 5.85 14.64
CA PHE A 381 -5.36 6.45 13.91
C PHE A 381 -6.52 6.72 14.87
N ARG A 382 -6.96 7.98 14.92
CA ARG A 382 -8.15 8.38 15.68
C ARG A 382 -9.12 9.08 14.77
N ARG A 383 -10.38 8.65 14.83
CA ARG A 383 -11.48 9.33 14.19
C ARG A 383 -12.31 10.04 15.24
N PHE A 384 -12.52 11.34 15.06
CA PHE A 384 -13.39 12.12 15.94
C PHE A 384 -14.20 13.14 15.14
N SER A 385 -15.23 13.68 15.75
CA SER A 385 -16.16 14.57 15.09
C SER A 385 -16.05 15.98 15.68
N LEU A 386 -16.10 16.98 14.81
CA LEU A 386 -16.21 18.39 15.19
C LEU A 386 -17.46 19.01 14.59
N ASN A 387 -18.03 19.97 15.30
CA ASN A 387 -19.15 20.74 14.79
C ASN A 387 -18.64 21.87 13.90
N ARG A 388 -19.16 21.97 12.67
CA ARG A 388 -18.71 22.95 11.67
C ARG A 388 -19.07 24.40 12.00
N THR A 389 -20.03 24.62 12.89
CA THR A 389 -20.54 25.95 13.24
C THR A 389 -19.71 26.67 14.29
N GLU A 390 -18.82 25.96 14.98
CA GLU A 390 -17.98 26.55 16.03
C GLU A 390 -16.72 27.14 15.41
N LYS A 391 -16.45 28.43 15.65
CA LYS A 391 -15.18 29.05 15.27
C LYS A 391 -14.07 28.49 16.16
N LEU A 392 -13.43 27.43 15.68
CA LEU A 392 -12.34 26.78 16.38
C LEU A 392 -11.02 27.51 16.12
N LYS A 393 -10.30 27.89 17.18
CA LYS A 393 -8.93 28.43 17.05
C LYS A 393 -7.92 27.30 16.93
N TYR A 394 -6.79 27.59 16.30
CA TYR A 394 -5.70 26.64 16.12
C TYR A 394 -5.17 26.09 17.45
N GLU A 395 -4.99 26.93 18.47
CA GLU A 395 -4.49 26.48 19.77
C GLU A 395 -5.48 25.52 20.48
N ASP A 396 -6.78 25.77 20.37
CA ASP A 396 -7.81 24.89 20.92
C ASP A 396 -7.84 23.54 20.17
N PHE A 397 -7.72 23.59 18.85
CA PHE A 397 -7.62 22.40 18.01
C PHE A 397 -6.36 21.57 18.31
N LYS A 398 -5.22 22.23 18.48
CA LYS A 398 -3.95 21.60 18.84
C LYS A 398 -4.02 20.98 20.23
N ALA A 399 -4.60 21.65 21.22
CA ALA A 399 -4.81 21.12 22.56
C ALA A 399 -5.76 19.90 22.56
N LEU A 400 -6.79 19.92 21.72
CA LEU A 400 -7.67 18.77 21.50
C LEU A 400 -6.89 17.58 20.94
N ILE A 401 -6.08 17.80 19.90
CA ILE A 401 -5.21 16.77 19.32
C ILE A 401 -4.23 16.23 20.37
N GLU A 402 -3.59 17.11 21.14
CA GLU A 402 -2.65 16.75 22.19
C GLU A 402 -3.31 15.84 23.25
N LYS A 403 -4.51 16.19 23.70
CA LYS A 403 -5.29 15.41 24.67
C LYS A 403 -5.75 14.08 24.07
N LEU A 404 -6.22 14.08 22.82
CA LEU A 404 -6.68 12.87 22.14
C LEU A 404 -5.52 11.88 22.01
N HIS A 405 -4.38 12.31 21.47
CA HIS A 405 -3.23 11.45 21.20
C HIS A 405 -2.25 11.30 22.38
N ARG A 406 -2.59 11.86 23.55
CA ARG A 406 -1.77 11.83 24.77
C ARG A 406 -0.34 12.36 24.54
N LEU A 407 -0.21 13.47 23.83
CA LEU A 407 1.07 14.06 23.39
C LEU A 407 1.64 15.14 24.32
N HIS A 408 1.31 15.09 25.62
CA HIS A 408 1.58 16.18 26.59
C HIS A 408 3.03 16.67 26.69
N ASP A 409 4.01 15.80 26.39
CA ASP A 409 5.44 16.13 26.42
C ASP A 409 6.12 15.95 25.04
N VAL A 410 5.34 15.87 23.97
CA VAL A 410 5.83 15.61 22.62
C VAL A 410 5.54 16.83 21.77
N ALA A 411 6.58 17.49 21.26
CA ALA A 411 6.37 18.52 20.23
C ALA A 411 5.93 17.84 18.93
N PHE A 412 4.88 18.34 18.29
CA PHE A 412 4.35 17.80 17.03
C PHE A 412 3.90 18.91 16.07
N LEU A 413 3.82 18.56 14.79
CA LEU A 413 3.31 19.34 13.67
C LEU A 413 1.95 18.77 13.26
N ILE A 414 1.05 19.65 12.83
CA ILE A 414 -0.27 19.28 12.32
C ILE A 414 -0.30 19.67 10.85
N SER A 415 -0.75 18.74 10.00
CA SER A 415 -0.96 18.97 8.57
C SER A 415 -2.26 18.32 8.14
N TYR A 416 -2.80 18.72 6.99
CA TYR A 416 -3.97 18.10 6.39
C TYR A 416 -3.75 17.82 4.91
N THR A 417 -4.42 16.80 4.40
CA THR A 417 -4.46 16.52 2.96
C THR A 417 -5.59 17.33 2.33
N ASP A 418 -5.28 18.28 1.44
CA ASP A 418 -6.32 19.02 0.70
C ASP A 418 -7.08 18.05 -0.22
N PRO A 419 -8.41 17.94 -0.08
CA PRO A 419 -9.20 16.99 -0.87
C PRO A 419 -9.24 17.27 -2.38
N ARG A 420 -8.81 18.46 -2.84
CA ARG A 420 -8.92 18.89 -4.24
C ARG A 420 -7.75 18.39 -5.09
N ASP A 421 -6.55 18.47 -4.57
CA ASP A 421 -5.29 18.16 -5.25
C ASP A 421 -4.46 17.07 -4.55
N GLY A 422 -4.78 16.74 -3.30
CA GLY A 422 -4.08 15.71 -2.53
C GLY A 422 -2.82 16.21 -1.82
N ASP A 423 -2.59 17.53 -1.82
CA ASP A 423 -1.39 18.13 -1.24
C ASP A 423 -1.42 18.08 0.29
N LEU A 424 -0.27 17.81 0.91
CA LEU A 424 -0.10 17.87 2.36
C LEU A 424 0.23 19.30 2.79
N LEU A 425 -0.72 19.96 3.46
CA LEU A 425 -0.62 21.36 3.84
C LEU A 425 -0.56 21.53 5.37
N PRO A 426 0.25 22.45 5.91
CA PRO A 426 0.36 22.63 7.35
C PRO A 426 -0.89 23.30 7.95
N ILE A 427 -1.34 22.81 9.09
CA ILE A 427 -2.26 23.53 10.00
C ILE A 427 -1.39 24.11 11.11
N ASN A 428 -1.01 25.38 10.99
CA ASN A 428 -0.11 26.05 11.94
C ASN A 428 -0.61 27.42 12.42
N ASN A 429 -1.80 27.84 11.98
CA ASN A 429 -2.48 29.08 12.36
C ASN A 429 -3.99 28.96 12.10
N ASP A 430 -4.75 29.97 12.53
CA ASP A 430 -6.21 30.01 12.43
C ASP A 430 -6.71 30.01 10.97
N ASP A 431 -6.00 30.69 10.06
CA ASP A 431 -6.40 30.78 8.65
C ASP A 431 -6.26 29.43 7.92
N ASN A 432 -5.15 28.72 8.18
CA ASN A 432 -4.87 27.40 7.64
C ASN A 432 -5.86 26.37 8.20
N LEU A 433 -6.21 26.46 9.49
CA LEU A 433 -7.26 25.63 10.08
C LEU A 433 -8.62 25.91 9.43
N ALA A 434 -9.00 27.20 9.31
CA ALA A 434 -10.25 27.57 8.67
C ALA A 434 -10.31 27.07 7.22
N ARG A 435 -9.21 27.16 6.47
CA ARG A 435 -9.13 26.68 5.09
C ARG A 435 -9.23 25.15 5.00
N ALA A 436 -8.58 24.43 5.91
CA ALA A 436 -8.68 22.98 6.02
C ALA A 436 -10.13 22.53 6.29
N LEU A 437 -10.81 23.20 7.22
CA LEU A 437 -12.21 22.92 7.57
C LEU A 437 -13.17 23.23 6.42
N LEU A 438 -12.90 24.29 5.64
CA LEU A 438 -13.71 24.69 4.47
C LEU A 438 -13.55 23.74 3.28
N THR A 439 -12.34 23.23 3.05
CA THR A 439 -12.03 22.35 1.90
C THR A 439 -12.47 20.91 2.14
N ALA A 440 -12.64 20.52 3.41
CA ALA A 440 -13.05 19.17 3.81
C ALA A 440 -14.45 18.76 3.30
N ARG A 441 -14.58 17.52 2.79
CA ARG A 441 -15.87 16.96 2.32
C ARG A 441 -16.02 15.46 2.61
N PRO A 442 -16.86 15.04 3.58
CA PRO A 442 -17.04 15.56 4.94
C PRO A 442 -15.91 15.11 5.90
N LEU A 443 -14.89 14.44 5.38
CA LEU A 443 -13.72 13.98 6.12
C LEU A 443 -12.56 14.96 5.90
N LEU A 444 -11.86 15.36 6.96
CA LEU A 444 -10.60 16.10 6.89
C LEU A 444 -9.48 15.20 7.43
N ARG A 445 -8.60 14.69 6.55
CA ARG A 445 -7.46 13.87 7.01
C ARG A 445 -6.42 14.77 7.65
N VAL A 446 -6.19 14.58 8.94
CA VAL A 446 -5.15 15.30 9.69
C VAL A 446 -3.99 14.37 9.99
N ILE A 447 -2.78 14.79 9.65
CA ILE A 447 -1.54 14.08 9.91
C ILE A 447 -0.80 14.79 11.03
N ILE A 448 -0.51 14.04 12.09
CA ILE A 448 0.26 14.50 13.25
C ILE A 448 1.64 13.88 13.16
N GLN A 449 2.67 14.72 13.06
CA GLN A 449 4.04 14.27 12.96
C GLN A 449 4.85 14.82 14.13
N ARG A 450 5.64 13.97 14.79
CA ARG A 450 6.52 14.43 15.87
C ARG A 450 7.57 15.41 15.30
N LYS A 451 7.79 16.50 16.02
CA LYS A 451 8.77 17.54 15.66
C LYS A 451 10.17 16.94 15.69
N GLY A 452 10.94 17.11 14.61
CA GLY A 452 12.23 16.47 14.36
C GLY A 452 12.17 15.23 13.46
N ASP A 453 10.99 14.70 13.13
CA ASP A 453 10.82 13.59 12.20
C ASP A 453 10.44 14.04 10.77
N SER A 454 10.24 15.36 10.53
CA SER A 454 9.92 15.89 9.19
C SER A 454 11.18 16.16 8.34
N LEU A 455 11.04 15.96 7.02
CA LEU A 455 12.08 16.10 6.00
C LEU A 455 12.78 17.48 6.03
N GLU A 456 12.00 18.50 6.34
CA GLU A 456 12.36 19.92 6.30
C GLU A 456 13.19 20.34 7.52
N GLU A 457 12.82 19.83 8.72
CA GLU A 457 13.51 20.14 9.97
C GLU A 457 14.87 19.42 10.05
N LEU A 458 14.99 18.21 9.49
CA LEU A 458 16.26 17.47 9.45
C LEU A 458 17.29 18.08 8.49
N ASN A 459 16.82 18.73 7.42
CA ASN A 459 17.64 19.41 6.42
C ASN A 459 17.92 20.90 6.75
N GLY A 460 17.50 21.38 7.91
CA GLY A 460 17.87 22.71 8.43
C GLY A 460 16.96 23.87 8.01
N TYR A 461 15.79 23.61 7.42
CA TYR A 461 14.78 24.65 7.25
C TYR A 461 13.98 24.81 8.56
N GLY A 462 13.92 26.03 9.11
CA GLY A 462 13.00 26.38 10.20
C GLY A 462 13.48 26.17 11.65
N THR A 463 14.79 26.05 11.92
CA THR A 463 15.24 25.88 13.32
C THR A 463 15.16 27.18 14.14
N MET A 464 14.06 27.43 14.84
CA MET A 464 14.12 28.10 16.14
C MET A 464 14.42 27.04 17.22
N ARG A 465 15.69 26.94 17.63
CA ARG A 465 16.06 26.18 18.84
C ARG A 465 15.41 26.86 20.06
N PRO A 466 14.65 26.14 20.90
CA PRO A 466 14.24 26.70 22.18
C PRO A 466 15.47 26.95 23.07
N ARG A 467 15.48 28.09 23.78
CA ARG A 467 16.57 28.53 24.65
C ARG A 467 16.81 27.52 25.77
N ASN A 468 18.01 26.95 25.85
CA ASN A 468 18.50 26.31 27.07
C ASN A 468 18.81 27.39 28.10
N ILE A 469 18.05 27.41 29.21
CA ILE A 469 18.15 28.41 30.28
C ILE A 469 19.46 28.26 31.10
N ILE A 470 20.23 27.18 30.89
CA ILE A 470 21.42 26.88 31.69
C ILE A 470 22.69 27.61 31.18
N SER A 471 22.65 28.27 30.00
CA SER A 471 23.83 28.96 29.47
C SER A 471 24.00 30.43 29.92
N SER A 472 23.20 30.94 30.86
CA SER A 472 23.29 32.34 31.33
C SER A 472 24.15 32.54 32.58
N ILE A 473 24.76 31.49 33.14
CA ILE A 473 25.55 31.58 34.38
C ILE A 473 27.08 31.59 34.13
N LEU A 474 27.55 31.39 32.90
CA LEU A 474 28.98 31.49 32.56
C LEU A 474 29.27 32.65 31.61
N SER A 475 30.16 33.50 32.09
CA SER A 475 30.59 34.79 31.58
C SER A 475 31.11 34.81 30.14
N GLY A 476 30.81 35.91 29.45
CA GLY A 476 31.77 36.63 28.62
C GLY A 476 32.03 36.14 27.20
N THR A 477 31.10 36.35 26.28
CA THR A 477 31.42 36.50 24.85
C THR A 477 30.55 37.59 24.20
N PRO A 478 31.11 38.42 23.30
CA PRO A 478 30.39 39.56 22.73
C PRO A 478 29.22 39.07 21.87
N ALA A 479 28.09 39.77 21.98
CA ALA A 479 26.84 39.43 21.31
C ALA A 479 27.06 39.25 19.80
N LYS A 480 26.92 38.02 19.31
CA LYS A 480 26.76 37.75 17.87
C LYS A 480 25.49 38.45 17.40
N ASN A 481 25.59 39.17 16.27
CA ASN A 481 24.47 39.79 15.58
C ASN A 481 23.28 38.83 15.55
N LYS A 482 22.11 39.30 16.00
CA LYS A 482 20.85 38.59 15.83
C LYS A 482 20.71 38.29 14.33
N GLY A 483 20.82 37.01 13.96
CA GLY A 483 20.49 36.58 12.61
C GLY A 483 19.06 37.02 12.29
N LEU A 484 18.84 37.51 11.07
CA LEU A 484 17.51 37.84 10.57
C LEU A 484 16.57 36.65 10.84
N ALA A 485 15.49 36.90 11.57
CA ALA A 485 14.48 35.87 11.85
C ALA A 485 13.64 35.67 10.60
N ILE A 486 13.92 34.60 9.85
CA ILE A 486 13.11 34.17 8.70
C ILE A 486 12.00 33.27 9.24
N SER A 487 10.75 33.58 8.94
CA SER A 487 9.60 32.77 9.32
C SER A 487 9.54 31.48 8.50
N ASN A 488 8.73 30.51 8.95
CA ASN A 488 8.40 29.35 8.12
C ASN A 488 7.63 29.79 6.86
N PRO A 489 7.71 29.04 5.75
CA PRO A 489 6.87 29.31 4.58
C PRO A 489 5.38 29.33 4.96
N HIS A 490 4.66 30.33 4.45
CA HIS A 490 3.21 30.43 4.58
C HIS A 490 2.61 30.26 3.18
N ASP A 491 1.39 29.70 3.11
CA ASP A 491 0.64 29.55 1.87
C ASP A 491 1.40 28.78 0.77
N PHE A 492 1.97 27.62 1.14
CA PHE A 492 2.66 26.75 0.19
C PHE A 492 1.66 26.18 -0.82
N ARG A 493 1.91 26.44 -2.11
CA ARG A 493 1.01 26.02 -3.21
C ARG A 493 1.81 25.54 -4.40
N MET A 494 1.40 24.41 -4.97
CA MET A 494 2.00 23.92 -6.21
C MET A 494 1.63 24.86 -7.36
N VAL A 495 2.63 25.44 -8.01
CA VAL A 495 2.43 26.37 -9.13
C VAL A 495 2.46 25.63 -10.48
N SER A 496 3.37 24.67 -10.60
CA SER A 496 3.51 23.86 -11.81
C SER A 496 4.19 22.51 -11.54
N ALA A 497 4.06 21.57 -12.47
CA ALA A 497 4.78 20.30 -12.45
C ALA A 497 5.00 19.77 -13.88
N ILE A 498 6.09 19.03 -14.11
CA ILE A 498 6.23 18.15 -15.29
C ILE A 498 5.64 16.80 -14.91
N ILE A 499 4.73 16.27 -15.72
CA ILE A 499 4.05 14.99 -15.46
C ILE A 499 4.28 14.03 -16.63
N ASP A 500 4.05 12.73 -16.39
CA ASP A 500 4.10 11.66 -17.40
C ASP A 500 5.42 11.57 -18.19
N VAL A 501 6.56 11.88 -17.55
CA VAL A 501 7.90 11.88 -18.17
C VAL A 501 8.24 10.54 -18.83
N ASP A 502 7.79 9.42 -18.25
CA ASP A 502 8.07 8.06 -18.75
C ASP A 502 7.08 7.58 -19.82
N ILE A 503 5.99 8.31 -20.07
CA ILE A 503 4.90 7.94 -20.98
C ILE A 503 4.93 8.80 -22.24
N VAL A 504 5.20 10.09 -22.08
CA VAL A 504 5.29 11.05 -23.17
C VAL A 504 6.65 10.88 -23.87
N PRO A 505 6.73 10.97 -25.22
CA PRO A 505 8.00 10.86 -25.92
C PRO A 505 9.04 11.86 -25.38
N GLU A 506 10.33 11.48 -25.36
CA GLU A 506 11.42 12.33 -24.84
C GLU A 506 11.51 13.72 -25.50
N THR A 507 11.01 13.85 -26.73
CA THR A 507 10.93 15.12 -27.47
C THR A 507 9.80 16.04 -27.02
N CYS A 508 8.97 15.61 -26.08
CA CYS A 508 7.76 16.29 -25.64
C CYS A 508 7.79 16.47 -24.12
N ARG A 509 7.05 17.47 -23.63
CA ARG A 509 6.91 17.78 -22.22
C ARG A 509 5.45 17.99 -21.90
N ARG A 510 4.94 17.28 -20.90
CA ARG A 510 3.60 17.53 -20.36
C ARG A 510 3.71 18.35 -19.09
N VAL A 511 3.16 19.56 -19.13
CA VAL A 511 3.24 20.58 -18.07
C VAL A 511 1.88 20.75 -17.45
N LYS A 512 1.81 20.67 -16.12
CA LYS A 512 0.66 21.05 -15.32
C LYS A 512 0.87 22.47 -14.80
N LEU A 513 -0.09 23.37 -15.02
CA LEU A 513 -0.12 24.73 -14.49
C LEU A 513 -1.37 24.90 -13.60
N LEU A 514 -1.17 25.40 -12.38
CA LEU A 514 -2.24 25.61 -11.41
C LEU A 514 -2.41 27.11 -11.14
N LYS A 515 -3.59 27.64 -11.48
CA LYS A 515 -3.96 29.03 -11.24
C LYS A 515 -4.64 29.15 -9.87
N HIS A 516 -3.93 29.74 -8.92
CA HIS A 516 -4.40 29.85 -7.52
C HIS A 516 -5.18 31.12 -7.26
N GLY A 517 -6.51 31.07 -7.37
CA GLY A 517 -7.44 32.06 -6.80
C GLY A 517 -7.26 33.52 -7.22
N SER A 518 -6.46 33.79 -8.25
CA SER A 518 -6.29 35.11 -8.87
C SER A 518 -6.98 35.09 -10.22
N ASP A 519 -7.68 36.15 -10.62
CA ASP A 519 -8.26 36.24 -11.97
C ASP A 519 -7.22 36.44 -13.08
N ARG A 520 -5.93 36.55 -12.72
CA ARG A 520 -4.83 36.76 -13.67
C ARG A 520 -4.75 35.64 -14.73
N PRO A 521 -4.47 35.98 -16.00
CA PRO A 521 -4.35 34.98 -17.06
C PRO A 521 -3.14 34.06 -16.85
N LEU A 522 -3.10 32.94 -17.56
CA LEU A 522 -1.98 31.96 -17.52
C LEU A 522 -0.64 32.56 -17.98
N GLY A 523 -0.67 33.69 -18.70
CA GLY A 523 0.53 34.47 -19.01
C GLY A 523 1.30 33.99 -20.25
N PHE A 524 0.63 33.36 -21.21
CA PHE A 524 1.20 33.05 -22.52
C PHE A 524 0.13 33.18 -23.62
N PHE A 525 0.59 33.37 -24.85
CA PHE A 525 -0.24 33.50 -26.05
C PHE A 525 0.10 32.37 -27.02
N ILE A 526 -0.89 31.96 -27.81
CA ILE A 526 -0.74 30.97 -28.87
C ILE A 526 -1.00 31.60 -30.24
N ARG A 527 -0.48 30.98 -31.30
CA ARG A 527 -0.69 31.36 -32.69
C ARG A 527 -0.79 30.12 -33.56
N ASP A 528 -1.38 30.28 -34.74
CA ASP A 528 -1.27 29.29 -35.79
C ASP A 528 0.15 29.26 -36.39
N GLY A 529 0.48 28.13 -36.98
CA GLY A 529 1.72 27.92 -37.69
C GLY A 529 1.71 26.62 -38.47
N THR A 530 2.82 26.35 -39.15
CA THR A 530 2.99 25.12 -39.93
C THR A 530 3.98 24.19 -39.24
N SER A 531 3.54 22.99 -38.90
CA SER A 531 4.36 21.89 -38.37
C SER A 531 4.75 20.95 -39.50
N VAL A 532 6.04 20.61 -39.59
CA VAL A 532 6.54 19.65 -40.56
C VAL A 532 6.54 18.26 -39.92
N ARG A 533 5.76 17.34 -40.48
CA ARG A 533 5.62 15.98 -39.97
C ARG A 533 6.07 14.98 -41.03
N VAL A 534 6.72 13.91 -40.57
CA VAL A 534 7.07 12.77 -41.42
C VAL A 534 5.89 11.79 -41.36
N THR A 535 5.13 11.72 -42.45
CA THR A 535 4.02 10.76 -42.60
C THR A 535 4.44 9.60 -43.51
N PRO A 536 3.69 8.49 -43.56
CA PRO A 536 3.99 7.39 -44.46
C PRO A 536 4.09 7.77 -45.95
N ASN A 537 3.51 8.92 -46.34
CA ASN A 537 3.51 9.44 -47.70
C ASN A 537 4.64 10.44 -47.98
N GLY A 538 5.47 10.77 -46.98
CA GLY A 538 6.60 11.70 -47.12
C GLY A 538 6.61 12.79 -46.04
N VAL A 539 7.28 13.90 -46.34
CA VAL A 539 7.34 15.07 -45.46
C VAL A 539 6.15 15.97 -45.80
N GLU A 540 5.20 16.09 -44.89
CA GLU A 540 3.99 16.89 -45.05
C GLU A 540 4.00 18.09 -44.09
N ARG A 541 3.49 19.21 -44.59
CA ARG A 541 3.25 20.43 -43.81
C ARG A 541 1.81 20.38 -43.30
N SER A 542 1.63 20.28 -41.98
CA SER A 542 0.31 20.28 -41.34
C SER A 542 0.14 21.55 -40.49
N PRO A 543 -1.09 22.08 -40.36
CA PRO A 543 -1.39 23.12 -39.37
C PRO A 543 -0.95 22.68 -37.96
N GLY A 544 -0.46 23.62 -37.16
CA GLY A 544 -0.06 23.40 -35.77
C GLY A 544 -0.19 24.67 -34.95
N ILE A 545 -0.38 24.50 -33.64
CA ILE A 545 -0.50 25.61 -32.69
C ILE A 545 0.84 25.80 -31.98
N PHE A 546 1.30 27.04 -31.87
CA PHE A 546 2.59 27.38 -31.27
C PHE A 546 2.43 28.45 -30.21
N ILE A 547 3.28 28.43 -29.18
CA ILE A 547 3.36 29.53 -28.22
C ILE A 547 4.00 30.74 -28.93
N SER A 548 3.28 31.85 -29.03
CA SER A 548 3.73 33.07 -29.71
C SER A 548 4.50 34.01 -28.80
N ARG A 549 4.07 34.13 -27.54
CA ARG A 549 4.63 35.06 -26.57
C ARG A 549 4.39 34.60 -25.14
N LEU A 550 5.33 34.91 -24.24
CA LEU A 550 5.15 34.83 -22.79
C LEU A 550 4.97 36.22 -22.19
N VAL A 551 4.12 36.35 -21.18
CA VAL A 551 3.92 37.60 -20.42
C VAL A 551 5.03 37.71 -19.37
N PRO A 552 5.80 38.81 -19.34
CA PRO A 552 6.81 39.03 -18.31
C PRO A 552 6.23 38.99 -16.88
N GLY A 553 6.80 38.16 -16.01
CA GLY A 553 6.32 37.89 -14.65
C GLY A 553 4.99 37.12 -14.58
N GLY A 554 4.48 36.64 -15.71
CA GLY A 554 3.28 35.80 -15.79
C GLY A 554 3.53 34.38 -15.28
N LEU A 555 2.44 33.65 -15.02
CA LEU A 555 2.50 32.28 -14.49
C LEU A 555 3.37 31.38 -15.38
N ALA A 556 3.07 31.30 -16.68
CA ALA A 556 3.84 30.47 -17.61
C ALA A 556 5.34 30.82 -17.66
N GLU A 557 5.70 32.10 -17.76
CA GLU A 557 7.10 32.53 -17.78
C GLU A 557 7.83 32.18 -16.47
N SER A 558 7.17 32.41 -15.32
CA SER A 558 7.76 32.17 -13.99
C SER A 558 8.11 30.70 -13.74
N THR A 559 7.43 29.77 -14.42
CA THR A 559 7.70 28.33 -14.29
C THR A 559 8.93 27.90 -15.09
N GLY A 560 9.28 28.61 -16.16
CA GLY A 560 10.34 28.21 -17.10
C GLY A 560 10.05 26.90 -17.86
N LEU A 561 8.84 26.35 -17.75
CA LEU A 561 8.48 25.06 -18.34
C LEU A 561 7.93 25.19 -19.77
N LEU A 562 7.52 26.39 -20.17
CA LEU A 562 7.03 26.72 -21.50
C LEU A 562 7.93 27.78 -22.14
N GLY A 563 8.21 27.63 -23.43
CA GLY A 563 9.01 28.55 -24.23
C GLY A 563 8.23 29.11 -25.42
N VAL A 564 8.66 30.28 -25.91
CA VAL A 564 8.18 30.80 -27.19
C VAL A 564 8.63 29.85 -28.31
N ASN A 565 7.73 29.61 -29.26
CA ASN A 565 7.83 28.64 -30.37
C ASN A 565 7.62 27.17 -30.00
N ASP A 566 7.34 26.83 -28.75
CA ASP A 566 6.93 25.47 -28.42
C ASP A 566 5.64 25.10 -29.17
N GLU A 567 5.61 23.92 -29.80
CA GLU A 567 4.43 23.41 -30.50
C GLU A 567 3.49 22.76 -29.48
N VAL A 568 2.25 23.23 -29.39
CA VAL A 568 1.21 22.66 -28.55
C VAL A 568 0.63 21.42 -29.25
N LEU A 569 0.60 20.30 -28.54
CA LEU A 569 0.12 19.02 -29.06
C LEU A 569 -1.19 18.58 -28.39
N GLU A 570 -1.38 18.90 -27.11
CA GLU A 570 -2.52 18.41 -26.33
C GLU A 570 -2.89 19.39 -25.22
N VAL A 571 -4.18 19.52 -24.93
CA VAL A 571 -4.71 20.26 -23.78
C VAL A 571 -5.69 19.37 -23.00
N ASN A 572 -5.38 19.08 -21.74
CA ASN A 572 -6.16 18.27 -20.80
C ASN A 572 -6.64 16.92 -21.37
N GLY A 573 -5.77 16.19 -22.08
CA GLY A 573 -6.13 14.89 -22.68
C GLY A 573 -6.63 14.97 -24.12
N ILE A 574 -6.77 16.16 -24.70
CA ILE A 574 -7.38 16.38 -26.01
C ILE A 574 -6.33 16.87 -27.02
N ASP A 575 -6.13 16.10 -28.10
CA ASP A 575 -5.24 16.45 -29.23
C ASP A 575 -5.73 17.70 -29.97
N VAL A 576 -4.81 18.58 -30.34
CA VAL A 576 -5.08 19.86 -31.02
C VAL A 576 -4.91 19.82 -32.54
N SER A 577 -4.43 18.72 -33.14
CA SER A 577 -4.04 18.68 -34.56
C SER A 577 -5.14 19.00 -35.58
N ASN A 578 -6.41 18.87 -35.20
CA ASN A 578 -7.58 19.14 -36.06
C ASN A 578 -8.51 20.21 -35.47
N LYS A 579 -7.96 21.09 -34.63
CA LYS A 579 -8.71 22.16 -33.97
C LYS A 579 -8.26 23.52 -34.47
N THR A 580 -9.20 24.47 -34.54
CA THR A 580 -8.87 25.86 -34.85
C THR A 580 -8.20 26.53 -33.65
N LEU A 581 -7.48 27.63 -33.88
CA LEU A 581 -6.86 28.44 -32.83
C LEU A 581 -7.87 28.83 -31.73
N ASP A 582 -9.06 29.27 -32.13
CA ASP A 582 -10.14 29.63 -31.20
C ASP A 582 -10.59 28.46 -30.32
N GLN A 583 -10.77 27.27 -30.91
CA GLN A 583 -11.17 26.09 -30.15
C GLN A 583 -10.12 25.67 -29.12
N VAL A 584 -8.84 25.78 -29.47
CA VAL A 584 -7.74 25.48 -28.54
C VAL A 584 -7.68 26.52 -27.44
N THR A 585 -7.93 27.79 -27.77
CA THR A 585 -8.03 28.91 -26.83
C THR A 585 -9.15 28.66 -25.82
N ASP A 586 -10.35 28.34 -26.28
CA ASP A 586 -11.50 28.02 -25.43
C ASP A 586 -11.22 26.84 -24.50
N MET A 587 -10.56 25.80 -25.01
CA MET A 587 -10.15 24.64 -24.21
C MET A 587 -9.17 25.02 -23.10
N MET A 588 -8.21 25.90 -23.37
CA MET A 588 -7.26 26.38 -22.36
C MET A 588 -7.96 27.24 -21.30
N VAL A 589 -8.88 28.11 -21.71
CA VAL A 589 -9.65 28.98 -20.81
C VAL A 589 -10.54 28.14 -19.88
N ALA A 590 -11.27 27.16 -20.44
CA ALA A 590 -12.13 26.26 -19.68
C ALA A 590 -11.37 25.43 -18.63
N ASN A 591 -10.07 25.16 -18.88
CA ASN A 591 -9.21 24.42 -17.98
C ASN A 591 -8.18 25.30 -17.25
N SER A 592 -8.34 26.63 -17.26
CA SER A 592 -7.32 27.57 -16.77
C SER A 592 -6.98 27.44 -15.27
N SER A 593 -7.88 26.90 -14.46
CA SER A 593 -7.63 26.59 -13.04
C SER A 593 -6.64 25.44 -12.85
N ASN A 594 -6.62 24.48 -13.78
CA ASN A 594 -5.78 23.27 -13.75
C ASN A 594 -5.49 22.81 -15.19
N LEU A 595 -4.57 23.52 -15.83
CA LEU A 595 -4.23 23.29 -17.22
C LEU A 595 -3.14 22.22 -17.30
N ILE A 596 -3.38 21.17 -18.08
CA ILE A 596 -2.38 20.18 -18.46
C ILE A 596 -2.12 20.36 -19.95
N ILE A 597 -0.95 20.86 -20.30
CA ILE A 597 -0.56 21.12 -21.69
C ILE A 597 0.61 20.23 -22.08
N THR A 598 0.48 19.51 -23.19
CA THR A 598 1.60 18.76 -23.78
C THR A 598 2.17 19.57 -24.91
N VAL A 599 3.46 19.88 -24.82
CA VAL A 599 4.18 20.66 -25.82
C VAL A 599 5.37 19.88 -26.37
N ARG A 600 5.78 20.19 -27.60
CA ARG A 600 7.07 19.84 -28.16
C ARG A 600 7.97 21.07 -28.11
N PRO A 601 9.01 21.08 -27.26
CA PRO A 601 9.87 22.24 -27.12
C PRO A 601 10.60 22.61 -28.42
N ALA A 602 10.67 23.90 -28.73
CA ALA A 602 11.45 24.41 -29.86
C ALA A 602 12.96 24.38 -29.56
N ASN A 603 13.59 23.21 -29.63
CA ASN A 603 15.05 23.03 -29.59
C ASN A 603 15.78 23.82 -28.47
N GLN A 604 15.55 23.48 -27.20
CA GLN A 604 16.63 23.59 -26.23
C GLN A 604 17.63 22.46 -26.53
N ARG A 605 18.67 22.75 -27.31
CA ARG A 605 19.82 21.85 -27.41
C ARG A 605 20.28 21.52 -25.99
N ALA A 606 20.35 20.22 -25.68
CA ALA A 606 21.06 19.71 -24.53
C ALA A 606 22.47 20.32 -24.48
N GLY A 607 22.65 21.24 -23.55
CA GLY A 607 23.94 21.79 -23.14
C GLY A 607 23.92 21.90 -21.61
N PRO A 608 25.03 21.62 -20.92
CA PRO A 608 25.09 21.79 -19.47
C PRO A 608 24.83 23.26 -19.10
N PRO A 609 24.30 23.54 -17.89
CA PRO A 609 24.02 24.90 -17.47
C PRO A 609 25.29 25.75 -17.55
N PRO A 610 25.19 27.03 -17.96
CA PRO A 610 26.35 27.92 -17.97
C PRO A 610 26.89 28.08 -16.54
N PRO A 611 28.21 28.22 -16.35
CA PRO A 611 28.76 28.54 -15.04
C PRO A 611 28.18 29.86 -14.57
N ALA A 612 27.89 29.98 -13.27
CA ALA A 612 27.39 31.21 -12.67
C ALA A 612 28.34 32.39 -12.96
N GLU A 613 27.97 33.24 -13.92
CA GLU A 613 28.69 34.47 -14.18
C GLU A 613 28.38 35.49 -13.08
N THR A 614 29.45 35.97 -12.49
CA THR A 614 29.45 36.93 -11.40
C THR A 614 29.02 38.28 -11.96
N VAL A 615 27.90 38.82 -11.46
CA VAL A 615 27.39 40.15 -11.83
C VAL A 615 28.42 41.21 -11.46
N SER A 616 29.14 41.78 -12.44
CA SER A 616 29.82 43.06 -12.31
C SER A 616 29.07 44.14 -13.09
N ARG A 617 28.49 45.07 -12.33
CA ARG A 617 27.85 46.31 -12.81
C ARG A 617 28.84 47.15 -13.63
N HIS A 618 28.52 47.44 -14.89
CA HIS A 618 28.59 48.82 -15.40
C HIS A 618 27.71 49.02 -16.64
N SER A 619 26.89 50.05 -16.55
CA SER A 619 25.94 50.58 -17.53
C SER A 619 26.60 51.56 -18.49
N GLN A 620 26.28 51.50 -19.78
CA GLN A 620 26.13 52.67 -20.66
C GLN A 620 25.40 52.31 -21.98
N PRO A 621 24.59 53.22 -22.58
CA PRO A 621 23.74 52.96 -23.74
C PRO A 621 24.25 53.60 -25.05
N SER A 622 23.95 52.97 -26.19
CA SER A 622 23.89 53.51 -27.58
C SER A 622 23.88 52.30 -28.54
N SER A 623 23.23 52.23 -29.71
CA SER A 623 22.47 53.12 -30.58
C SER A 623 21.88 52.24 -31.71
N GLU A 624 20.64 52.46 -32.12
CA GLU A 624 20.05 51.98 -33.40
C GLU A 624 20.41 52.92 -34.57
N PRO A 625 20.03 52.67 -35.85
CA PRO A 625 19.60 51.42 -36.51
C PRO A 625 20.37 51.14 -37.83
N ASP A 626 20.20 49.96 -38.43
CA ASP A 626 20.33 49.80 -39.88
C ASP A 626 19.11 49.05 -40.41
N GLU A 627 18.37 49.75 -41.27
CA GLU A 627 17.27 49.23 -42.08
C GLU A 627 17.83 48.38 -43.22
N ASP A 628 17.28 47.18 -43.41
CA ASP A 628 17.17 46.64 -44.77
C ASP A 628 15.85 45.90 -44.94
N ARG A 629 15.25 46.16 -46.09
CA ARG A 629 13.83 46.09 -46.45
C ARG A 629 13.65 44.97 -47.47
N PHE A 630 12.71 44.04 -47.31
CA PHE A 630 11.96 43.41 -48.42
C PHE A 630 10.72 42.62 -47.92
N ASP A 631 9.56 43.05 -48.45
CA ASP A 631 8.29 42.38 -48.80
C ASP A 631 7.35 41.68 -47.78
N GLN A 632 6.34 42.45 -47.40
CA GLN A 632 4.87 42.25 -47.46
C GLN A 632 4.20 40.86 -47.43
N ASP A 633 3.23 40.78 -46.49
CA ASP A 633 1.90 40.16 -46.52
C ASP A 633 1.73 38.67 -46.15
N GLU A 634 1.80 38.36 -44.85
CA GLU A 634 0.87 37.42 -44.18
C GLU A 634 0.43 38.07 -42.84
N GLN A 635 -0.84 38.46 -42.74
CA GLN A 635 -1.43 38.90 -41.47
C GLN A 635 -1.73 37.67 -40.62
N ASP A 636 -0.85 37.34 -39.68
CA ASP A 636 -1.10 36.34 -38.64
C ASP A 636 -2.12 36.88 -37.63
N GLU A 637 -3.20 36.13 -37.41
CA GLU A 637 -4.25 36.46 -36.44
C GLU A 637 -3.74 36.16 -35.01
N ILE A 638 -3.52 37.20 -34.22
CA ILE A 638 -3.08 37.11 -32.81
C ILE A 638 -4.32 37.29 -31.93
N VAL A 639 -4.68 36.26 -31.17
CA VAL A 639 -5.83 36.30 -30.24
C VAL A 639 -5.40 36.79 -28.86
N ASP A 640 -6.04 37.85 -28.38
CA ASP A 640 -5.84 38.44 -27.05
C ASP A 640 -6.71 37.75 -25.99
N LEU A 641 -6.06 37.11 -25.01
CA LEU A 641 -6.71 36.42 -23.89
C LEU A 641 -7.05 37.31 -22.69
N THR A 642 -6.96 38.63 -22.81
CA THR A 642 -7.15 39.55 -21.68
C THR A 642 -8.57 40.10 -21.47
N ALA A 643 -9.51 39.86 -22.39
CA ALA A 643 -10.84 40.47 -22.30
C ALA A 643 -11.99 39.50 -22.60
N VAL A 644 -12.49 38.82 -21.56
CA VAL A 644 -13.88 38.33 -21.53
C VAL A 644 -14.46 38.63 -20.15
N THR A 645 -15.23 39.72 -20.07
CA THR A 645 -16.18 39.95 -18.96
C THR A 645 -17.34 38.97 -19.12
N LEU A 646 -17.38 37.93 -18.29
CA LEU A 646 -18.56 37.08 -18.14
C LEU A 646 -19.51 37.75 -17.13
N GLU A 647 -20.71 38.08 -17.60
CA GLU A 647 -21.82 38.46 -16.74
C GLU A 647 -22.17 37.30 -15.79
N GLU A 648 -22.49 37.66 -14.54
CA GLU A 648 -22.88 36.74 -13.47
C GLU A 648 -24.11 35.90 -13.87
N SER A 649 -23.92 34.59 -13.99
CA SER A 649 -25.02 33.63 -13.90
C SER A 649 -24.83 32.78 -12.64
N ASP A 650 -25.72 32.98 -11.67
CA ASP A 650 -25.80 32.19 -10.44
C ASP A 650 -25.78 30.68 -10.72
N PRO A 651 -24.97 29.88 -10.00
CA PRO A 651 -25.05 28.43 -10.12
C PRO A 651 -26.33 27.90 -9.47
N ALA A 652 -27.13 27.19 -10.25
CA ALA A 652 -28.31 26.44 -9.81
C ALA A 652 -27.97 25.44 -8.68
N PRO A 653 -28.89 25.22 -7.72
CA PRO A 653 -28.63 24.37 -6.57
C PRO A 653 -28.61 22.88 -6.96
N PHE A 654 -27.46 22.24 -6.78
CA PHE A 654 -27.34 20.78 -6.86
C PHE A 654 -28.02 20.13 -5.65
N VAL A 655 -28.84 19.12 -5.95
CA VAL A 655 -29.64 18.33 -5.02
C VAL A 655 -28.75 17.66 -3.96
N THR A 656 -28.88 18.11 -2.71
CA THR A 656 -28.29 17.44 -1.54
C THR A 656 -29.08 16.18 -1.19
N SER A 657 -28.43 15.02 -1.26
CA SER A 657 -28.84 13.87 -0.46
C SER A 657 -28.73 14.24 1.03
N LYS A 658 -29.76 13.92 1.82
CA LYS A 658 -29.76 14.07 3.28
C LYS A 658 -28.53 13.39 3.90
N ASP A 659 -27.49 14.16 4.18
CA ASP A 659 -26.38 13.77 5.04
C ASP A 659 -26.13 14.95 5.98
N ASP A 660 -25.93 14.68 7.27
CA ASP A 660 -25.90 15.68 8.36
C ASP A 660 -24.70 16.62 8.22
N GLY A 661 -24.82 17.64 7.36
CA GLY A 661 -23.76 18.61 7.02
C GLY A 661 -23.25 19.50 8.16
N GLN A 662 -23.66 19.25 9.40
CA GLN A 662 -23.21 19.96 10.60
C GLN A 662 -21.96 19.32 11.23
N VAL A 663 -21.71 18.03 10.98
CA VAL A 663 -20.63 17.29 11.64
C VAL A 663 -19.49 17.01 10.66
N LEU A 664 -18.31 17.56 10.93
CA LEU A 664 -17.07 17.20 10.25
C LEU A 664 -16.46 15.98 10.92
N HIS A 665 -16.05 14.99 10.14
CA HIS A 665 -15.24 13.88 10.64
C HIS A 665 -13.76 14.16 10.38
N LEU A 666 -12.91 13.98 11.37
CA LEU A 666 -11.45 14.05 11.27
C LEU A 666 -10.86 12.66 11.28
#